data_AF-A0A182YLA1-F1
#
_entry.id   AF-A0A182YLA1-F1
#
_cell.length_a   1.000
_cell.length_b   1.000
_cell.length_c   1.000
_cell.angle_alpha   90.00
_cell.angle_beta   90.00
_cell.angle_gamma   90.00
#
_symmetry.space_group_name_H-M   'P 1'
#
loop_
_entity.id
_entity.type
_entity.pdbx_description
1 polymer ?
#
loop_
_entity_poly.entity_id
_entity_poly.type
_entity_poly.pdbx_seq_one_letter_code
_entity_poly.pdbx_strand_id
1 'polypeptide(L)'
;MDGTAEPTTNQAMEVEEPVEPEQVPVVTVSIQEQIATEQKLETEAVQKISNSSLSMLCQYSGSSDSEAEDTDASKEVESVKVCSSSSSSDDSDVEVVQGNTLAAGGYRVRDDPILVSDAETMDTNAASSEDENDDPVKGPIRTAGEILPHELPPIEELTITVPEAECKPIGHIESIVAQIVLVQSVVGAELLNLDTVLFLERGKRALGKIFDVIGQVNQPIYCVLFNSNQEILTRNITPGMEVFCAPRTEYTSFIILSELMRTKGSDASWMHDNEIPAYLAEHSDDEEERMAKRNRKKLKVLSPSVHYTDEHIEVDYQYQTTTVVSSGPSGYTVKPETTELNIRTERHVPRMGLMLVGWGGNNGSTLTAALEANKHSLEWRTRHGIQKANWYGSITQSSTVLLGSDASGQDVYIPMNELVPMVNPNDIVVDGWDISSMNIGEAMKRAQVLEIGLQDQVYKRLAQLRPRPSIYDPDFIAANQAERADNTIQGTRYEQYQQIVKDIREFKQQSGVEKVVILWTANTERFAEVKEGLNTTMADLERSLKQNHSEISPSTIFAMAAIAENCIYINGSPQNTFVPGVIEMAEHYGAFIAGDDFKSGQTKLKSVLVDFLVSAGIKPVSIVSYNHLGNNDGKNLSAPQQFRSKEISKSNVVDDMVASNHILYGADEHPDHCVVIKYVPYVGDSKRAMDEYTSQIMLGGHNTLVIHNTCEDSLLATPLILDLAILGELCSRIQIRRTEPAGGEFVPFRSVLSLLSYLCKAPLVPQGTPVVNSLFRQRTAIENILRACVGLPPLSHMTLEHRFDLPVGENQSEGAQHIAKKARVNGAVPLANGISEKCNGVHNGDAHRSEKVSSH
;
A
#
# COMPACT_ATOMS: atom_id res chain seq x y z
N MET A 1 -66.51 -11.71 58.53
CA MET A 1 -66.04 -11.82 57.14
C MET A 1 -64.65 -12.47 57.18
N ASP A 2 -64.52 -13.72 57.59
CA ASP A 2 -65.17 -14.98 57.11
C ASP A 2 -64.46 -15.46 55.82
N GLY A 3 -63.64 -16.51 55.82
CA GLY A 3 -63.05 -17.26 56.95
C GLY A 3 -62.96 -18.77 56.70
N THR A 4 -62.07 -19.44 57.43
CA THR A 4 -61.93 -20.92 57.58
C THR A 4 -61.59 -21.75 56.33
N ALA A 5 -60.69 -22.76 56.37
CA ALA A 5 -59.75 -23.12 57.44
C ALA A 5 -58.49 -23.86 56.94
N GLU A 6 -57.39 -23.50 57.60
CA GLU A 6 -56.23 -24.29 58.07
C GLU A 6 -56.58 -25.65 58.76
N PRO A 7 -55.66 -26.45 59.37
CA PRO A 7 -54.17 -26.42 59.39
C PRO A 7 -53.46 -27.84 59.42
N THR A 8 -52.16 -27.86 59.79
CA THR A 8 -51.48 -28.86 60.69
C THR A 8 -51.19 -30.31 60.18
N THR A 9 -50.16 -31.07 60.59
CA THR A 9 -48.99 -30.85 61.52
C THR A 9 -47.93 -32.00 61.42
N ASN A 10 -46.69 -31.73 61.88
CA ASN A 10 -45.76 -32.66 62.60
C ASN A 10 -45.18 -33.90 61.86
N GLN A 11 -44.07 -34.55 62.28
CA GLN A 11 -42.97 -34.25 63.24
C GLN A 11 -41.71 -35.12 62.93
N ALA A 12 -40.65 -34.93 63.74
CA ALA A 12 -39.47 -35.77 64.07
C ALA A 12 -39.18 -37.10 63.32
N MET A 13 -37.94 -37.43 62.92
CA MET A 13 -36.67 -37.68 63.66
C MET A 13 -36.56 -39.05 64.38
N GLU A 14 -35.31 -39.55 64.47
CA GLU A 14 -34.83 -40.83 65.06
C GLU A 14 -35.17 -42.08 64.20
N VAL A 15 -34.25 -42.95 63.72
CA VAL A 15 -32.98 -43.58 64.20
C VAL A 15 -33.21 -44.96 64.85
N GLU A 16 -32.88 -46.05 64.13
CA GLU A 16 -31.89 -47.09 64.51
C GLU A 16 -31.74 -48.18 63.40
N GLU A 17 -30.64 -48.96 63.45
CA GLU A 17 -30.36 -50.15 62.59
C GLU A 17 -30.82 -51.45 63.32
N PRO A 18 -30.41 -52.70 62.97
CA PRO A 18 -29.85 -53.29 61.73
C PRO A 18 -30.59 -54.59 61.28
N VAL A 19 -29.97 -55.41 60.41
CA VAL A 19 -29.89 -56.91 60.40
C VAL A 19 -30.01 -57.57 58.99
N GLU A 20 -29.05 -58.44 58.70
CA GLU A 20 -28.83 -59.35 57.55
C GLU A 20 -29.41 -60.78 57.81
N PRO A 21 -29.32 -61.82 56.93
CA PRO A 21 -28.91 -61.90 55.51
C PRO A 21 -29.81 -62.85 54.64
N GLU A 22 -29.26 -63.33 53.49
CA GLU A 22 -29.53 -64.59 52.74
C GLU A 22 -30.50 -64.67 51.52
N GLN A 23 -29.87 -64.58 50.33
CA GLN A 23 -29.86 -65.53 49.19
C GLN A 23 -31.16 -66.17 48.63
N VAL A 24 -31.36 -65.99 47.31
CA VAL A 24 -32.03 -66.92 46.37
C VAL A 24 -31.35 -66.79 44.97
N PRO A 25 -31.50 -67.74 44.01
CA PRO A 25 -30.33 -68.22 43.25
C PRO A 25 -30.29 -67.88 41.74
N VAL A 26 -29.12 -68.17 41.16
CA VAL A 26 -28.81 -68.01 39.72
C VAL A 26 -29.54 -69.04 38.84
N VAL A 27 -30.03 -68.58 37.69
CA VAL A 27 -30.33 -69.42 36.51
C VAL A 27 -29.58 -68.84 35.32
N THR A 28 -28.80 -69.66 34.62
CA THR A 28 -28.01 -69.24 33.45
C THR A 28 -28.77 -69.44 32.14
N VAL A 29 -28.68 -68.45 31.26
CA VAL A 29 -29.06 -68.52 29.83
C VAL A 29 -27.81 -68.15 29.00
N SER A 30 -27.66 -68.71 27.80
CA SER A 30 -26.41 -68.58 27.04
C SER A 30 -26.28 -67.25 26.30
N ILE A 31 -25.12 -66.61 26.46
CA ILE A 31 -24.73 -65.30 25.91
C ILE A 31 -24.99 -65.17 24.38
N GLN A 32 -24.93 -66.27 23.63
CA GLN A 32 -25.13 -66.29 22.18
C GLN A 32 -26.54 -65.86 21.73
N GLU A 33 -27.59 -66.02 22.55
CA GLU A 33 -28.93 -65.52 22.19
C GLU A 33 -29.09 -64.01 22.45
N GLN A 34 -28.31 -63.42 23.36
CA GLN A 34 -28.35 -61.97 23.64
C GLN A 34 -27.66 -61.17 22.53
N ILE A 35 -26.46 -61.58 22.12
CA ILE A 35 -25.70 -60.95 21.02
C ILE A 35 -26.54 -60.94 19.72
N ALA A 36 -27.27 -62.03 19.44
CA ALA A 36 -28.13 -62.14 18.27
C ALA A 36 -29.38 -61.22 18.31
N THR A 37 -29.79 -60.76 19.49
CA THR A 37 -30.85 -59.73 19.62
C THR A 37 -30.33 -58.30 19.54
N GLU A 38 -29.13 -58.03 20.07
CA GLU A 38 -28.54 -56.68 20.05
C GLU A 38 -28.09 -56.28 18.63
N GLN A 39 -27.35 -57.15 17.93
CA GLN A 39 -26.94 -56.92 16.53
C GLN A 39 -28.14 -56.68 15.59
N LYS A 40 -29.30 -57.27 15.93
CA LYS A 40 -30.55 -57.07 15.18
C LYS A 40 -31.19 -55.71 15.45
N LEU A 41 -31.10 -55.20 16.68
CA LEU A 41 -31.50 -53.82 17.01
C LEU A 41 -30.60 -52.79 16.32
N GLU A 42 -29.28 -53.00 16.32
CA GLU A 42 -28.33 -52.12 15.64
C GLU A 42 -28.61 -52.06 14.13
N THR A 43 -28.84 -53.21 13.50
CA THR A 43 -29.17 -53.27 12.06
C THR A 43 -30.44 -52.48 11.75
N GLU A 44 -31.48 -52.57 12.59
CA GLU A 44 -32.72 -51.79 12.45
C GLU A 44 -32.57 -50.29 12.78
N ALA A 45 -31.55 -49.90 13.55
CA ALA A 45 -31.21 -48.50 13.82
C ALA A 45 -30.46 -47.88 12.63
N VAL A 46 -29.44 -48.55 12.10
CA VAL A 46 -28.67 -48.12 10.92
C VAL A 46 -29.58 -47.95 9.70
N GLN A 47 -30.56 -48.84 9.49
CA GLN A 47 -31.53 -48.73 8.40
C GLN A 47 -32.55 -47.57 8.53
N LYS A 48 -32.64 -46.91 9.70
CA LYS A 48 -33.48 -45.72 9.91
C LYS A 48 -32.70 -44.41 9.72
N ILE A 49 -31.39 -44.42 9.94
CA ILE A 49 -30.52 -43.24 9.79
C ILE A 49 -30.28 -42.91 8.30
N SER A 50 -30.22 -43.92 7.44
CA SER A 50 -29.90 -43.78 6.01
C SER A 50 -30.96 -43.11 5.12
N ASN A 51 -32.03 -42.53 5.69
CA ASN A 51 -33.21 -42.05 4.94
C ASN A 51 -33.72 -40.64 5.34
N SER A 52 -32.95 -39.80 6.05
CA SER A 52 -33.49 -38.50 6.54
C SER A 52 -32.60 -37.25 6.54
N SER A 53 -31.30 -37.32 6.21
CA SER A 53 -30.36 -36.20 6.51
C SER A 53 -29.37 -35.76 5.41
N LEU A 54 -29.48 -36.24 4.16
CA LEU A 54 -28.53 -35.93 3.08
C LEU A 54 -29.19 -35.48 1.75
N SER A 55 -30.00 -34.40 1.80
CA SER A 55 -30.76 -33.92 0.62
C SER A 55 -30.80 -32.40 0.40
N MET A 56 -30.05 -31.59 1.17
CA MET A 56 -30.23 -30.12 1.22
C MET A 56 -28.93 -29.29 1.26
N LEU A 57 -27.78 -29.82 0.81
CA LEU A 57 -26.52 -29.06 0.80
C LEU A 57 -25.54 -29.48 -0.32
N CYS A 58 -26.01 -29.46 -1.57
CA CYS A 58 -25.17 -29.67 -2.76
C CYS A 58 -25.56 -28.74 -3.92
N GLN A 59 -25.45 -27.42 -3.68
CA GLN A 59 -25.49 -26.36 -4.69
C GLN A 59 -24.66 -25.18 -4.18
N TYR A 60 -23.47 -24.95 -4.76
CA TYR A 60 -22.85 -23.63 -5.08
C TYR A 60 -21.36 -23.71 -5.50
N SER A 61 -21.05 -24.62 -6.41
CA SER A 61 -19.90 -24.54 -7.33
C SER A 61 -20.16 -25.45 -8.53
N GLY A 62 -19.90 -25.07 -9.79
CA GLY A 62 -19.62 -23.75 -10.37
C GLY A 62 -19.59 -23.89 -11.90
N SER A 63 -19.82 -22.83 -12.68
CA SER A 63 -19.69 -22.87 -14.16
C SER A 63 -19.51 -21.48 -14.75
N SER A 64 -18.72 -21.39 -15.82
CA SER A 64 -18.53 -20.20 -16.66
C SER A 64 -19.03 -20.47 -18.09
N ASP A 65 -19.20 -19.39 -18.87
CA ASP A 65 -19.14 -19.28 -20.34
C ASP A 65 -20.01 -20.19 -21.22
N SER A 66 -20.96 -19.59 -21.97
CA SER A 66 -20.82 -19.33 -23.43
C SER A 66 -22.14 -18.86 -24.08
N GLU A 67 -22.06 -18.35 -25.32
CA GLU A 67 -23.10 -17.56 -26.02
C GLU A 67 -24.00 -18.38 -26.97
N ALA A 68 -25.19 -17.83 -27.28
CA ALA A 68 -25.99 -18.14 -28.47
C ALA A 68 -26.92 -16.94 -28.83
N GLU A 69 -27.10 -16.64 -30.13
CA GLU A 69 -27.94 -15.54 -30.66
C GLU A 69 -29.19 -16.06 -31.43
N ASP A 70 -29.98 -15.13 -32.01
CA ASP A 70 -31.15 -15.30 -32.92
C ASP A 70 -32.44 -15.92 -32.31
N THR A 71 -33.70 -15.63 -32.71
CA THR A 71 -34.43 -14.59 -33.53
C THR A 71 -35.95 -14.72 -33.16
N ASP A 72 -36.94 -13.85 -33.45
CA ASP A 72 -37.12 -12.44 -33.88
C ASP A 72 -38.65 -12.09 -33.73
N ALA A 73 -39.12 -10.95 -34.27
CA ALA A 73 -40.46 -10.71 -34.82
C ALA A 73 -41.62 -10.25 -33.90
N SER A 74 -41.46 -9.02 -33.38
CA SER A 74 -42.46 -7.92 -33.44
C SER A 74 -43.95 -8.16 -33.11
N LYS A 75 -44.52 -7.36 -32.16
CA LYS A 75 -45.35 -6.18 -32.50
C LYS A 75 -45.87 -5.31 -31.34
N GLU A 76 -45.59 -4.02 -31.45
CA GLU A 76 -46.50 -2.86 -31.33
C GLU A 76 -47.53 -2.69 -30.18
N VAL A 77 -47.28 -1.64 -29.37
CA VAL A 77 -48.17 -0.45 -29.17
C VAL A 77 -49.07 -0.32 -27.89
N GLU A 78 -49.01 0.90 -27.35
CA GLU A 78 -49.93 1.64 -26.43
C GLU A 78 -50.27 1.17 -24.98
N SER A 79 -49.66 1.89 -24.01
CA SER A 79 -50.35 2.88 -23.13
C SER A 79 -51.37 2.40 -22.03
N VAL A 80 -51.79 3.15 -20.99
CA VAL A 80 -51.29 4.36 -20.27
C VAL A 80 -52.13 4.57 -18.97
N LYS A 81 -51.56 5.27 -17.97
CA LYS A 81 -52.24 6.06 -16.88
C LYS A 81 -52.82 5.40 -15.60
N VAL A 82 -52.38 5.99 -14.46
CA VAL A 82 -53.08 6.28 -13.16
C VAL A 82 -53.73 5.14 -12.33
N CYS A 83 -54.02 5.28 -11.02
CA CYS A 83 -54.01 6.40 -10.03
C CYS A 83 -53.60 5.83 -8.63
N SER A 84 -53.41 6.55 -7.51
CA SER A 84 -53.53 7.98 -7.14
C SER A 84 -52.85 8.26 -5.78
N SER A 85 -52.56 9.54 -5.48
CA SER A 85 -52.52 10.24 -4.16
C SER A 85 -52.44 9.42 -2.84
N SER A 86 -51.49 9.56 -1.90
CA SER A 86 -50.71 10.70 -1.32
C SER A 86 -51.22 11.25 0.03
N SER A 87 -50.26 11.39 0.96
CA SER A 87 -50.05 12.46 1.97
C SER A 87 -50.89 12.58 3.27
N SER A 88 -50.21 13.17 4.28
CA SER A 88 -50.72 13.99 5.41
C SER A 88 -51.18 13.24 6.70
N SER A 89 -50.79 13.61 7.93
CA SER A 89 -49.78 14.60 8.42
C SER A 89 -49.38 14.36 9.90
N ASP A 90 -48.25 14.98 10.34
CA ASP A 90 -47.93 15.73 11.59
C ASP A 90 -48.24 15.11 13.02
N ASP A 91 -47.57 15.42 14.15
CA ASP A 91 -46.51 16.40 14.49
C ASP A 91 -45.72 16.05 15.82
N SER A 92 -44.62 16.79 16.08
CA SER A 92 -43.81 17.15 17.29
C SER A 92 -44.28 16.89 18.76
N ASP A 93 -43.50 17.03 19.87
CA ASP A 93 -42.03 17.04 20.21
C ASP A 93 -41.83 17.07 21.78
N VAL A 94 -40.56 17.13 22.27
CA VAL A 94 -40.05 17.70 23.57
C VAL A 94 -39.92 16.83 24.86
N GLU A 95 -38.76 16.15 24.99
CA GLU A 95 -37.62 16.38 25.94
C GLU A 95 -37.68 16.44 27.53
N VAL A 96 -36.60 15.86 28.13
CA VAL A 96 -35.89 16.05 29.45
C VAL A 96 -36.36 15.50 30.85
N VAL A 97 -35.44 14.75 31.53
CA VAL A 97 -34.96 14.82 32.96
C VAL A 97 -34.85 13.46 33.74
N GLN A 98 -33.58 13.07 34.06
CA GLN A 98 -33.01 12.30 35.23
C GLN A 98 -33.72 11.12 35.95
N GLY A 99 -32.93 10.10 36.39
CA GLY A 99 -33.01 9.67 37.81
C GLY A 99 -32.85 8.19 38.28
N ASN A 100 -31.72 7.51 38.03
CA ASN A 100 -31.10 6.43 38.86
C ASN A 100 -31.81 5.10 39.30
N THR A 101 -30.97 4.04 39.33
CA THR A 101 -30.85 2.91 40.30
C THR A 101 -31.62 1.56 40.20
N LEU A 102 -30.82 0.49 40.38
CA LEU A 102 -31.05 -0.86 40.97
C LEU A 102 -31.52 -2.09 40.12
N ALA A 103 -30.52 -2.93 39.81
CA ALA A 103 -30.37 -4.34 40.23
C ALA A 103 -31.17 -5.53 39.61
N ALA A 104 -30.39 -6.39 38.92
CA ALA A 104 -30.23 -7.84 39.12
C ALA A 104 -31.34 -8.88 38.78
N GLY A 105 -30.91 -9.93 38.06
CA GLY A 105 -31.62 -11.20 37.82
C GLY A 105 -31.48 -11.66 36.36
N GLY A 106 -31.15 -12.92 36.03
CA GLY A 106 -30.74 -14.05 36.86
C GLY A 106 -30.80 -15.36 36.08
N TYR A 107 -29.65 -15.92 35.68
CA TYR A 107 -29.61 -17.16 34.89
C TYR A 107 -29.91 -18.41 35.72
N ARG A 108 -30.63 -19.37 35.14
CA ARG A 108 -30.89 -20.69 35.72
C ARG A 108 -30.03 -21.74 35.04
N VAL A 109 -29.32 -22.53 35.83
CA VAL A 109 -28.70 -23.80 35.38
C VAL A 109 -29.81 -24.86 35.20
N ARG A 110 -29.59 -25.78 34.26
CA ARG A 110 -30.20 -27.10 34.23
C ARG A 110 -29.08 -28.10 34.02
N ASP A 111 -29.03 -29.09 34.89
CA ASP A 111 -28.09 -30.21 34.81
C ASP A 111 -28.74 -31.34 34.02
N ASP A 112 -28.11 -31.77 32.93
CA ASP A 112 -28.39 -33.04 32.23
C ASP A 112 -27.10 -33.89 32.30
N PRO A 113 -27.16 -35.18 32.68
CA PRO A 113 -25.98 -35.96 33.03
C PRO A 113 -25.19 -36.44 31.81
N ILE A 114 -23.86 -36.32 31.87
CA ILE A 114 -22.95 -36.85 30.85
C ILE A 114 -22.76 -38.35 31.06
N LEU A 115 -23.11 -39.14 30.05
CA LEU A 115 -22.79 -40.57 29.97
C LEU A 115 -21.35 -40.75 29.45
N VAL A 116 -20.51 -41.42 30.25
CA VAL A 116 -19.17 -41.87 29.84
C VAL A 116 -19.26 -43.37 29.57
N SER A 117 -18.85 -43.80 28.38
CA SER A 117 -18.73 -45.22 28.03
C SER A 117 -17.38 -45.77 28.50
N ASP A 118 -17.38 -46.97 29.08
CA ASP A 118 -16.19 -47.61 29.66
C ASP A 118 -15.07 -47.88 28.65
N ALA A 119 -13.83 -47.91 29.14
CA ALA A 119 -12.64 -48.23 28.36
C ALA A 119 -12.37 -49.74 28.35
N GLU A 120 -12.27 -50.34 27.16
CA GLU A 120 -11.94 -51.77 27.03
C GLU A 120 -10.47 -52.07 27.39
N THR A 121 -10.26 -53.24 27.99
CA THR A 121 -8.96 -53.71 28.47
C THR A 121 -8.11 -54.30 27.35
N MET A 122 -6.86 -53.85 27.22
CA MET A 122 -5.87 -54.57 26.41
C MET A 122 -5.55 -55.93 27.03
N ASP A 123 -5.74 -57.00 26.26
CA ASP A 123 -5.27 -58.35 26.60
C ASP A 123 -4.19 -58.80 25.61
N THR A 124 -3.25 -59.65 26.05
CA THR A 124 -2.04 -59.97 25.28
C THR A 124 -1.87 -61.46 25.02
N ASN A 125 -1.41 -61.79 23.79
CA ASN A 125 -1.03 -63.11 23.24
C ASN A 125 -2.12 -63.92 22.51
N ALA A 126 -2.09 -63.83 21.16
CA ALA A 126 -2.46 -64.92 20.25
C ALA A 126 -1.59 -64.81 18.97
N ALA A 127 -1.52 -65.87 18.15
CA ALA A 127 -0.56 -65.95 17.05
C ALA A 127 -1.19 -66.22 15.67
N SER A 128 -0.56 -65.64 14.65
CA SER A 128 -0.50 -66.09 13.24
C SER A 128 -1.80 -66.46 12.50
N SER A 129 -2.22 -65.57 11.61
CA SER A 129 -2.83 -65.89 10.31
C SER A 129 -2.39 -64.86 9.27
N GLU A 130 -2.31 -65.24 8.00
CA GLU A 130 -2.20 -64.32 6.87
C GLU A 130 -3.61 -64.15 6.27
N ASP A 131 -4.08 -62.91 6.06
CA ASP A 131 -5.12 -62.57 5.09
C ASP A 131 -5.09 -61.05 4.81
N GLU A 132 -5.36 -60.64 3.56
CA GLU A 132 -5.35 -59.23 3.13
C GLU A 132 -6.73 -58.59 3.29
N ASN A 133 -6.83 -57.46 4.02
CA ASN A 133 -7.70 -56.28 3.78
C ASN A 133 -7.70 -55.43 5.06
N ASP A 134 -7.10 -54.23 5.03
CA ASP A 134 -6.94 -53.35 6.19
C ASP A 134 -7.67 -52.01 5.96
N ASP A 135 -8.91 -51.91 6.46
CA ASP A 135 -9.65 -50.64 6.52
C ASP A 135 -9.11 -49.82 7.71
N PRO A 136 -8.72 -48.54 7.52
CA PRO A 136 -7.99 -47.80 8.54
C PRO A 136 -8.87 -47.54 9.78
N VAL A 137 -8.52 -48.20 10.89
CA VAL A 137 -9.16 -48.04 12.20
C VAL A 137 -9.14 -46.56 12.60
N LYS A 138 -10.32 -45.95 12.60
CA LYS A 138 -10.47 -44.53 12.85
C LYS A 138 -10.35 -44.27 14.35
N GLY A 139 -9.17 -43.80 14.77
CA GLY A 139 -8.93 -43.34 16.14
C GLY A 139 -9.86 -42.18 16.55
N PRO A 140 -9.80 -41.75 17.82
CA PRO A 140 -10.60 -40.60 18.29
C PRO A 140 -10.38 -39.39 17.39
N ILE A 141 -11.43 -38.55 17.27
CA ILE A 141 -11.37 -37.32 16.48
C ILE A 141 -10.30 -36.42 17.10
N ARG A 142 -9.24 -36.12 16.34
CA ARG A 142 -8.16 -35.21 16.72
C ARG A 142 -8.10 -34.00 15.81
N THR A 143 -7.59 -32.91 16.35
CA THR A 143 -7.28 -31.69 15.62
C THR A 143 -5.86 -31.75 15.03
N ALA A 144 -5.64 -31.14 13.86
CA ALA A 144 -4.36 -31.22 13.15
C ALA A 144 -3.26 -30.43 13.88
N GLY A 145 -2.38 -31.14 14.60
CA GLY A 145 -1.35 -30.57 15.47
C GLY A 145 -1.53 -30.92 16.96
N GLU A 146 -2.62 -31.58 17.33
CA GLU A 146 -2.88 -32.06 18.69
C GLU A 146 -1.88 -33.16 19.11
N ILE A 147 -1.04 -32.87 20.10
CA ILE A 147 -0.09 -33.82 20.70
C ILE A 147 -0.75 -34.48 21.91
N LEU A 148 -0.92 -35.81 21.89
CA LEU A 148 -1.50 -36.53 23.02
C LEU A 148 -0.47 -36.77 24.14
N PRO A 149 -0.89 -36.97 25.41
CA PRO A 149 0.01 -37.19 26.55
C PRO A 149 0.97 -38.39 26.45
N HIS A 150 0.75 -39.31 25.50
CA HIS A 150 1.64 -40.45 25.20
C HIS A 150 2.64 -40.18 24.06
N GLU A 151 2.51 -39.05 23.35
CA GLU A 151 3.43 -38.58 22.29
C GLU A 151 4.44 -37.57 22.86
N LEU A 152 4.30 -37.18 24.12
CA LEU A 152 5.23 -36.33 24.87
C LEU A 152 6.50 -37.12 25.28
N PRO A 153 7.67 -36.45 25.39
CA PRO A 153 8.88 -37.09 25.90
C PRO A 153 8.74 -37.49 27.38
N PRO A 154 9.43 -38.56 27.84
CA PRO A 154 9.35 -39.01 29.22
C PRO A 154 9.87 -37.96 30.22
N ILE A 155 9.12 -37.79 31.31
CA ILE A 155 9.34 -36.81 32.37
C ILE A 155 10.40 -37.34 33.35
N GLU A 156 11.40 -36.51 33.65
CA GLU A 156 12.48 -36.84 34.60
C GLU A 156 12.00 -36.90 36.07
N GLU A 157 12.55 -37.82 36.86
CA GLU A 157 12.20 -37.98 38.28
C GLU A 157 12.84 -36.89 39.16
N LEU A 158 12.03 -35.88 39.53
CA LEU A 158 12.45 -34.76 40.36
C LEU A 158 12.66 -35.16 41.83
N THR A 159 13.91 -35.36 42.23
CA THR A 159 14.32 -35.66 43.62
C THR A 159 14.63 -34.40 44.46
N ILE A 160 13.90 -33.31 44.21
CA ILE A 160 14.07 -32.01 44.90
C ILE A 160 13.46 -32.09 46.31
N THR A 161 14.17 -31.54 47.30
CA THR A 161 13.67 -31.38 48.67
C THR A 161 13.90 -29.95 49.19
N VAL A 162 12.96 -29.44 49.98
CA VAL A 162 12.90 -28.04 50.47
C VAL A 162 12.66 -28.05 51.99
N PRO A 163 13.24 -27.11 52.77
CA PRO A 163 12.99 -27.02 54.21
C PRO A 163 11.52 -26.73 54.54
N GLU A 164 10.98 -27.39 55.57
CA GLU A 164 9.58 -27.19 56.03
C GLU A 164 9.25 -25.71 56.35
N ALA A 165 10.24 -24.92 56.76
CA ALA A 165 10.09 -23.48 57.04
C ALA A 165 9.84 -22.61 55.79
N GLU A 166 10.02 -23.14 54.59
CA GLU A 166 9.80 -22.46 53.31
C GLU A 166 8.57 -22.98 52.54
N CYS A 167 7.90 -24.02 53.08
CA CYS A 167 6.73 -24.64 52.45
C CYS A 167 5.42 -23.94 52.87
N LYS A 168 4.63 -23.54 51.88
CA LYS A 168 3.30 -22.95 52.05
C LYS A 168 2.23 -23.89 51.50
N PRO A 169 1.15 -24.21 52.25
CA PRO A 169 0.06 -25.03 51.70
C PRO A 169 -0.63 -24.29 50.55
N ILE A 170 -0.83 -24.98 49.43
CA ILE A 170 -1.46 -24.42 48.22
C ILE A 170 -2.80 -25.08 47.89
N GLY A 171 -2.95 -26.37 48.20
CA GLY A 171 -4.09 -27.18 47.79
C GLY A 171 -4.06 -28.59 48.36
N HIS A 172 -4.89 -29.45 47.80
CA HIS A 172 -4.95 -30.87 48.11
C HIS A 172 -5.16 -31.67 46.82
N ILE A 173 -4.75 -32.94 46.80
CA ILE A 173 -5.05 -33.83 45.67
C ILE A 173 -6.54 -34.14 45.70
N GLU A 174 -7.26 -33.74 44.66
CA GLU A 174 -8.69 -33.98 44.53
C GLU A 174 -8.96 -35.33 43.89
N SER A 175 -8.34 -35.59 42.74
CA SER A 175 -8.53 -36.82 41.96
C SER A 175 -7.31 -37.14 41.08
N ILE A 176 -7.34 -38.33 40.48
CA ILE A 176 -6.28 -38.85 39.61
C ILE A 176 -6.96 -39.41 38.37
N VAL A 177 -6.62 -38.90 37.19
CA VAL A 177 -7.27 -39.24 35.91
C VAL A 177 -6.19 -39.76 34.95
N ALA A 178 -6.26 -41.04 34.60
CA ALA A 178 -5.23 -41.76 33.83
C ALA A 178 -3.81 -41.58 34.40
N GLN A 179 -3.00 -40.67 33.84
CA GLN A 179 -1.63 -40.35 34.26
C GLN A 179 -1.47 -38.89 34.74
N ILE A 180 -2.57 -38.19 35.01
CA ILE A 180 -2.61 -36.81 35.52
C ILE A 180 -3.15 -36.82 36.96
N VAL A 181 -2.47 -36.11 37.85
CA VAL A 181 -2.91 -35.83 39.22
C VAL A 181 -3.49 -34.42 39.27
N LEU A 182 -4.72 -34.27 39.77
CA LEU A 182 -5.41 -32.98 39.88
C LEU A 182 -5.31 -32.44 41.31
N VAL A 183 -4.74 -31.25 41.46
CA VAL A 183 -4.53 -30.56 42.75
C VAL A 183 -5.46 -29.35 42.84
N GLN A 184 -6.55 -29.48 43.58
CA GLN A 184 -7.49 -28.39 43.83
C GLN A 184 -6.89 -27.40 44.85
N SER A 185 -6.66 -26.16 44.42
CA SER A 185 -6.16 -25.09 45.29
C SER A 185 -7.15 -24.67 46.39
N VAL A 186 -6.61 -24.08 47.45
CA VAL A 186 -7.39 -23.42 48.52
C VAL A 186 -7.81 -22.02 48.07
N VAL A 187 -9.07 -21.65 48.31
CA VAL A 187 -9.62 -20.31 48.00
C VAL A 187 -8.75 -19.21 48.62
N GLY A 188 -8.25 -18.30 47.78
CA GLY A 188 -7.38 -17.19 48.21
C GLY A 188 -5.90 -17.54 48.33
N ALA A 189 -5.46 -18.69 47.82
CA ALA A 189 -4.05 -18.98 47.59
C ALA A 189 -3.44 -18.04 46.51
N GLU A 190 -2.10 -17.93 46.47
CA GLU A 190 -1.39 -17.23 45.39
C GLU A 190 -1.39 -18.08 44.12
N LEU A 191 -1.60 -17.45 42.96
CA LEU A 191 -1.68 -18.16 41.69
C LEU A 191 -0.30 -18.59 41.20
N LEU A 192 -0.12 -19.89 40.99
CA LEU A 192 1.11 -20.49 40.50
C LEU A 192 1.09 -20.55 38.96
N ASN A 193 2.25 -20.30 38.36
CA ASN A 193 2.46 -20.43 36.92
C ASN A 193 2.91 -21.86 36.56
N LEU A 194 2.87 -22.20 35.26
CA LEU A 194 3.43 -23.44 34.71
C LEU A 194 4.90 -23.66 35.11
N ASP A 195 5.39 -24.89 35.01
CA ASP A 195 6.72 -25.34 35.44
C ASP A 195 7.03 -25.22 36.95
N THR A 196 6.15 -24.61 37.76
CA THR A 196 6.26 -24.57 39.22
C THR A 196 6.26 -25.98 39.81
N VAL A 197 7.17 -26.26 40.74
CA VAL A 197 7.25 -27.56 41.43
C VAL A 197 6.32 -27.57 42.65
N LEU A 198 5.46 -28.58 42.70
CA LEU A 198 4.60 -28.89 43.84
C LEU A 198 5.25 -29.96 44.73
N PHE A 199 4.98 -29.90 46.03
CA PHE A 199 5.59 -30.77 47.04
C PHE A 199 4.53 -31.42 47.95
N LEU A 200 4.82 -32.66 48.36
CA LEU A 200 4.12 -33.37 49.44
C LEU A 200 4.98 -33.33 50.72
N GLU A 201 4.39 -33.76 51.84
CA GLU A 201 5.09 -33.97 53.13
C GLU A 201 5.87 -32.73 53.62
N ARG A 202 5.40 -31.52 53.27
CA ARG A 202 6.04 -30.23 53.60
C ARG A 202 7.47 -30.12 53.07
N GLY A 203 7.65 -30.37 51.77
CA GLY A 203 8.92 -30.17 51.05
C GLY A 203 9.84 -31.38 51.02
N LYS A 204 9.50 -32.48 51.70
CA LYS A 204 10.33 -33.70 51.75
C LYS A 204 10.25 -34.56 50.48
N ARG A 205 9.22 -34.37 49.65
CA ARG A 205 8.95 -35.19 48.47
C ARG A 205 8.35 -34.29 47.39
N ALA A 206 8.99 -34.17 46.23
CA ALA A 206 8.38 -33.50 45.10
C ALA A 206 7.16 -34.31 44.59
N LEU A 207 6.09 -33.62 44.21
CA LEU A 207 4.95 -34.21 43.50
C LEU A 207 5.24 -34.24 41.99
N GLY A 208 5.75 -33.13 41.47
CA GLY A 208 6.03 -32.90 40.05
C GLY A 208 5.92 -31.41 39.71
N LYS A 209 6.03 -31.09 38.42
CA LYS A 209 5.77 -29.75 37.90
C LYS A 209 4.28 -29.58 37.53
N ILE A 210 3.78 -28.35 37.62
CA ILE A 210 2.50 -27.97 37.02
C ILE A 210 2.65 -28.05 35.49
N PHE A 211 1.92 -28.98 34.89
CA PHE A 211 1.82 -29.21 33.44
C PHE A 211 0.76 -28.32 32.80
N ASP A 212 -0.37 -28.14 33.48
CA ASP A 212 -1.53 -27.37 33.00
C ASP A 212 -2.35 -26.80 34.19
N VAL A 213 -3.23 -25.82 33.95
CA VAL A 213 -4.06 -25.16 34.96
C VAL A 213 -5.49 -24.96 34.45
N ILE A 214 -6.46 -25.59 35.12
CA ILE A 214 -7.88 -25.56 34.73
C ILE A 214 -8.76 -24.97 35.84
N GLY A 215 -10.00 -24.60 35.50
CA GLY A 215 -10.99 -24.09 36.46
C GLY A 215 -10.99 -22.55 36.63
N GLN A 216 -11.52 -22.06 37.74
CA GLN A 216 -11.71 -20.62 37.97
C GLN A 216 -10.45 -19.96 38.55
N VAL A 217 -10.17 -18.71 38.13
CA VAL A 217 -9.01 -17.91 38.58
C VAL A 217 -8.99 -17.63 40.10
N ASN A 218 -10.12 -17.78 40.80
CA ASN A 218 -10.20 -17.64 42.26
C ASN A 218 -9.81 -18.93 43.03
N GLN A 219 -9.79 -20.09 42.36
CA GLN A 219 -9.61 -21.41 42.94
C GLN A 219 -9.17 -22.45 41.87
N PRO A 220 -8.03 -22.24 41.17
CA PRO A 220 -7.58 -23.11 40.09
C PRO A 220 -7.31 -24.55 40.54
N ILE A 221 -7.39 -25.47 39.58
CA ILE A 221 -6.97 -26.87 39.70
C ILE A 221 -5.67 -27.01 38.91
N TYR A 222 -4.60 -27.44 39.58
CA TYR A 222 -3.29 -27.62 38.97
C TYR A 222 -3.10 -29.08 38.53
N CYS A 223 -2.78 -29.29 37.26
CA CYS A 223 -2.54 -30.61 36.67
C CYS A 223 -1.05 -30.97 36.77
N VAL A 224 -0.73 -32.15 37.31
CA VAL A 224 0.64 -32.71 37.32
C VAL A 224 0.66 -34.00 36.51
N LEU A 225 1.49 -34.04 35.48
CA LEU A 225 1.62 -35.18 34.55
C LEU A 225 2.70 -36.18 35.04
N PHE A 226 2.43 -37.48 34.86
CA PHE A 226 3.34 -38.59 35.15
C PHE A 226 3.51 -39.47 33.90
N ASN A 227 4.57 -40.29 33.86
CA ASN A 227 4.86 -41.20 32.74
C ASN A 227 3.90 -42.39 32.66
N SER A 228 3.30 -42.78 33.80
CA SER A 228 2.28 -43.84 33.83
C SER A 228 1.45 -43.80 35.12
N ASN A 229 0.26 -44.41 35.10
CA ASN A 229 -0.53 -44.63 36.31
C ASN A 229 0.22 -45.49 37.35
N GLN A 230 1.04 -46.45 36.91
CA GLN A 230 1.85 -47.30 37.79
C GLN A 230 2.91 -46.49 38.58
N GLU A 231 3.43 -45.40 38.03
CA GLU A 231 4.35 -44.48 38.72
C GLU A 231 3.65 -43.77 39.89
N ILE A 232 2.41 -43.34 39.69
CA ILE A 232 1.57 -42.66 40.70
C ILE A 232 1.28 -43.62 41.87
N LEU A 233 0.92 -44.86 41.57
CA LEU A 233 0.72 -45.93 42.56
C LEU A 233 2.03 -46.25 43.31
N THR A 234 3.14 -46.39 42.59
CA THR A 234 4.46 -46.70 43.18
C THR A 234 4.95 -45.59 44.12
N ARG A 235 4.68 -44.32 43.79
CA ARG A 235 5.00 -43.16 44.64
C ARG A 235 4.03 -42.96 45.83
N ASN A 236 3.06 -43.85 46.05
CA ASN A 236 2.04 -43.73 47.11
C ASN A 236 1.40 -42.33 47.12
N ILE A 237 0.78 -41.95 45.99
CA ILE A 237 0.03 -40.70 45.83
C ILE A 237 -1.46 -41.05 45.88
N THR A 238 -2.19 -40.49 46.84
CA THR A 238 -3.63 -40.73 47.02
C THR A 238 -4.42 -39.42 47.03
N PRO A 239 -5.70 -39.42 46.65
CA PRO A 239 -6.62 -38.31 46.94
C PRO A 239 -6.61 -37.92 48.42
N GLY A 240 -6.83 -36.65 48.71
CA GLY A 240 -6.86 -36.07 50.06
C GLY A 240 -5.49 -35.68 50.65
N MET A 241 -4.37 -35.91 49.97
CA MET A 241 -3.06 -35.45 50.46
C MET A 241 -2.91 -33.92 50.34
N GLU A 242 -2.39 -33.27 51.40
CA GLU A 242 -2.03 -31.85 51.37
C GLU A 242 -0.84 -31.59 50.42
N VAL A 243 -0.95 -30.54 49.61
CA VAL A 243 0.08 -30.12 48.65
C VAL A 243 0.61 -28.72 49.01
N PHE A 244 1.92 -28.55 48.86
CA PHE A 244 2.67 -27.36 49.26
C PHE A 244 3.45 -26.79 48.07
N CYS A 245 3.63 -25.47 48.02
CA CYS A 245 4.59 -24.78 47.16
C CYS A 245 5.73 -24.18 47.99
N ALA A 246 6.79 -23.70 47.33
CA ALA A 246 8.02 -23.23 47.95
C ALA A 246 8.30 -21.74 47.61
N PRO A 247 7.46 -20.80 48.07
CA PRO A 247 7.39 -19.38 47.65
C PRO A 247 8.68 -18.54 47.74
N ARG A 248 9.77 -19.08 48.30
CA ARG A 248 11.07 -18.40 48.44
C ARG A 248 12.20 -19.04 47.65
N THR A 249 11.89 -20.07 46.85
CA THR A 249 12.84 -20.83 46.05
C THR A 249 12.69 -20.52 44.56
N GLU A 250 13.71 -20.85 43.77
CA GLU A 250 13.67 -20.77 42.30
C GLU A 250 12.64 -21.74 41.65
N TYR A 251 12.07 -22.66 42.43
CA TYR A 251 11.12 -23.69 41.96
C TYR A 251 9.65 -23.25 42.01
N THR A 252 9.34 -21.99 42.34
CA THR A 252 7.96 -21.47 42.42
C THR A 252 7.82 -20.15 41.65
N SER A 253 7.00 -20.16 40.61
CA SER A 253 6.71 -19.00 39.76
C SER A 253 5.27 -18.54 39.97
N PHE A 254 5.04 -17.23 40.03
CA PHE A 254 3.74 -16.62 40.37
C PHE A 254 3.13 -15.86 39.19
N ILE A 255 1.81 -15.98 39.03
CA ILE A 255 1.06 -15.23 38.02
C ILE A 255 0.75 -13.82 38.52
N ILE A 256 1.25 -12.81 37.81
CA ILE A 256 0.98 -11.39 38.06
C ILE A 256 -0.26 -10.97 37.26
N LEU A 257 -1.43 -10.88 37.91
CA LEU A 257 -2.71 -10.57 37.22
C LEU A 257 -2.64 -9.29 36.37
N SER A 258 -1.93 -8.25 36.81
CA SER A 258 -1.82 -6.98 36.07
C SER A 258 -1.03 -7.09 34.77
N GLU A 259 -0.19 -8.11 34.61
CA GLU A 259 0.47 -8.41 33.33
C GLU A 259 -0.44 -9.24 32.43
N LEU A 260 -1.12 -10.25 33.00
CA LEU A 260 -2.08 -11.08 32.27
C LEU A 260 -3.26 -10.23 31.73
N MET A 261 -3.73 -9.23 32.48
CA MET A 261 -4.72 -8.23 32.02
C MET A 261 -4.21 -7.26 30.93
N ARG A 262 -2.89 -7.19 30.66
CA ARG A 262 -2.31 -6.37 29.58
C ARG A 262 -2.33 -7.12 28.25
N THR A 263 -2.32 -8.46 28.28
CA THR A 263 -2.39 -9.32 27.10
C THR A 263 -3.85 -9.59 26.75
N LYS A 264 -4.36 -8.94 25.69
CA LYS A 264 -5.69 -9.27 25.15
C LYS A 264 -5.63 -10.59 24.37
N GLY A 265 -6.01 -11.69 25.01
CA GLY A 265 -6.35 -12.93 24.30
C GLY A 265 -7.62 -12.74 23.45
N SER A 266 -7.74 -13.54 22.39
CA SER A 266 -8.95 -13.67 21.58
C SER A 266 -9.62 -15.01 21.89
N ASP A 267 -10.95 -15.03 22.01
CA ASP A 267 -11.74 -16.25 22.24
C ASP A 267 -12.11 -16.97 20.93
N ALA A 268 -11.75 -16.40 19.78
CA ALA A 268 -12.05 -16.96 18.47
C ALA A 268 -10.95 -17.93 18.00
N SER A 269 -11.25 -19.24 17.99
CA SER A 269 -10.42 -20.26 17.33
C SER A 269 -10.19 -19.95 15.84
N TRP A 270 -8.95 -20.05 15.40
CA TRP A 270 -8.59 -20.15 13.97
C TRP A 270 -8.82 -21.60 13.47
N MET A 271 -8.47 -21.87 12.22
CA MET A 271 -8.35 -23.26 11.71
C MET A 271 -7.56 -24.14 12.68
N HIS A 272 -8.12 -25.32 12.98
CA HIS A 272 -7.52 -26.33 13.88
C HIS A 272 -7.30 -25.84 15.33
N ASP A 273 -8.23 -25.04 15.88
CA ASP A 273 -8.23 -24.55 17.28
C ASP A 273 -6.93 -23.88 17.76
N ASN A 274 -6.16 -23.33 16.82
CA ASN A 274 -5.04 -22.45 17.14
C ASN A 274 -5.55 -21.05 17.45
N GLU A 275 -4.78 -20.26 18.22
CA GLU A 275 -4.97 -18.81 18.28
C GLU A 275 -4.88 -18.19 16.88
N ILE A 276 -5.43 -16.98 16.70
CA ILE A 276 -5.34 -16.21 15.46
C ILE A 276 -3.91 -15.63 15.29
N PRO A 277 -3.10 -16.06 14.30
CA PRO A 277 -1.90 -15.34 13.90
C PRO A 277 -2.09 -13.82 13.83
N ALA A 278 -1.20 -13.10 14.51
CA ALA A 278 -1.29 -11.65 14.75
C ALA A 278 -1.43 -10.75 13.49
N TYR A 279 -1.30 -11.31 12.28
CA TYR A 279 -1.53 -10.58 11.03
C TYR A 279 -3.00 -10.56 10.56
N LEU A 280 -3.91 -11.37 11.13
CA LEU A 280 -5.37 -11.22 10.99
C LEU A 280 -6.09 -10.85 12.29
N ALA A 281 -5.36 -10.43 13.35
CA ALA A 281 -6.01 -9.89 14.54
C ALA A 281 -6.84 -8.64 14.17
N GLU A 282 -8.11 -8.61 14.56
CA GLU A 282 -9.01 -7.48 14.29
C GLU A 282 -8.78 -6.36 15.30
N HIS A 283 -8.55 -5.14 14.80
CA HIS A 283 -8.39 -3.95 15.64
C HIS A 283 -9.75 -3.31 15.90
N SER A 284 -10.03 -2.98 17.17
CA SER A 284 -11.29 -2.36 17.62
C SER A 284 -11.41 -0.86 17.29
N ASP A 285 -10.43 -0.29 16.61
CA ASP A 285 -10.31 1.13 16.25
C ASP A 285 -10.12 1.23 14.73
N ASP A 286 -10.93 2.04 14.05
CA ASP A 286 -10.93 2.10 12.57
C ASP A 286 -9.76 2.89 11.98
N GLU A 287 -9.03 3.66 12.79
CA GLU A 287 -7.77 4.30 12.42
C GLU A 287 -6.58 3.34 12.63
N GLU A 288 -6.55 2.59 13.74
CA GLU A 288 -5.59 1.48 13.91
C GLU A 288 -5.76 0.42 12.81
N GLU A 289 -7.00 -0.03 12.53
CA GLU A 289 -7.25 -1.08 11.54
C GLU A 289 -6.87 -0.61 10.12
N ARG A 290 -7.07 0.67 9.81
CA ARG A 290 -6.64 1.31 8.55
C ARG A 290 -5.11 1.39 8.47
N MET A 291 -4.42 1.71 9.57
CA MET A 291 -2.96 1.66 9.63
C MET A 291 -2.41 0.22 9.55
N ALA A 292 -3.05 -0.75 10.20
CA ALA A 292 -2.70 -2.16 10.13
C ALA A 292 -2.85 -2.71 8.70
N LYS A 293 -3.99 -2.45 8.03
CA LYS A 293 -4.21 -2.80 6.61
C LYS A 293 -3.22 -2.11 5.67
N ARG A 294 -2.85 -0.85 5.93
CA ARG A 294 -1.79 -0.11 5.20
C ARG A 294 -0.40 -0.70 5.45
N ASN A 295 -0.11 -1.19 6.66
CA ASN A 295 1.15 -1.87 6.98
C ASN A 295 1.23 -3.28 6.37
N ARG A 296 0.13 -4.04 6.37
CA ARG A 296 0.05 -5.41 5.83
C ARG A 296 0.19 -5.48 4.30
N LYS A 297 0.10 -4.34 3.60
CA LYS A 297 0.34 -4.21 2.15
C LYS A 297 1.77 -3.81 1.76
N LYS A 298 2.65 -3.47 2.71
CA LYS A 298 3.99 -2.93 2.38
C LYS A 298 4.87 -3.99 1.69
N LEU A 299 5.48 -3.61 0.56
CA LEU A 299 6.53 -4.39 -0.08
C LEU A 299 7.67 -4.67 0.92
N LYS A 300 8.10 -5.93 0.99
CA LYS A 300 9.29 -6.34 1.75
C LYS A 300 10.21 -7.14 0.83
N VAL A 301 11.37 -6.58 0.52
CA VAL A 301 12.41 -7.26 -0.26
C VAL A 301 13.24 -8.12 0.70
N LEU A 302 13.36 -9.41 0.41
CA LEU A 302 14.18 -10.34 1.18
C LEU A 302 15.56 -10.43 0.53
N SER A 303 16.52 -9.65 1.05
CA SER A 303 17.90 -9.62 0.58
C SER A 303 18.85 -9.39 1.78
N PRO A 304 20.01 -10.06 1.83
CA PRO A 304 21.00 -9.82 2.89
C PRO A 304 21.58 -8.40 2.85
N SER A 305 21.51 -7.72 1.71
CA SER A 305 21.97 -6.34 1.50
C SER A 305 20.92 -5.27 1.85
N VAL A 306 19.78 -5.64 2.46
CA VAL A 306 18.70 -4.73 2.82
C VAL A 306 18.39 -4.83 4.30
N HIS A 307 18.46 -3.70 5.00
CA HIS A 307 18.26 -3.61 6.44
C HIS A 307 17.10 -2.66 6.74
N TYR A 308 15.98 -3.22 7.19
CA TYR A 308 14.83 -2.46 7.66
C TYR A 308 14.97 -2.19 9.16
N THR A 309 15.23 -0.93 9.52
CA THR A 309 15.10 -0.41 10.88
C THR A 309 13.77 0.34 11.03
N ASP A 310 13.38 0.72 12.24
CA ASP A 310 12.12 1.47 12.44
C ASP A 310 12.13 2.82 11.71
N GLU A 311 13.25 3.55 11.78
CA GLU A 311 13.45 4.85 11.15
C GLU A 311 13.80 4.77 9.66
N HIS A 312 14.60 3.80 9.23
CA HIS A 312 15.26 3.81 7.91
C HIS A 312 15.22 2.46 7.18
N ILE A 313 15.09 2.49 5.85
CA ILE A 313 15.53 1.41 4.96
C ILE A 313 16.98 1.72 4.58
N GLU A 314 17.91 0.84 4.93
CA GLU A 314 19.30 0.90 4.48
C GLU A 314 19.57 -0.21 3.47
N VAL A 315 20.34 0.10 2.42
CA VAL A 315 20.63 -0.81 1.31
C VAL A 315 22.10 -0.69 0.90
N ASP A 316 22.84 -1.79 0.93
CA ASP A 316 24.14 -1.87 0.25
C ASP A 316 23.92 -2.17 -1.24
N TYR A 317 24.40 -1.28 -2.11
CA TYR A 317 24.02 -1.20 -3.52
C TYR A 317 25.22 -0.95 -4.45
N GLN A 318 25.37 -1.82 -5.43
CA GLN A 318 26.39 -1.70 -6.47
C GLN A 318 25.95 -0.78 -7.62
N TYR A 319 26.42 0.47 -7.59
CA TYR A 319 26.18 1.39 -8.69
C TYR A 319 27.18 1.16 -9.83
N GLN A 320 26.70 0.48 -10.88
CA GLN A 320 27.46 0.18 -12.09
C GLN A 320 27.33 1.31 -13.12
N THR A 321 28.45 1.76 -13.66
CA THR A 321 28.56 2.79 -14.70
C THR A 321 29.62 2.40 -15.74
N THR A 322 29.85 3.26 -16.73
CA THR A 322 30.87 3.03 -17.75
C THR A 322 31.47 4.36 -18.20
N THR A 323 32.78 4.50 -18.01
CA THR A 323 33.55 5.64 -18.51
C THR A 323 34.05 5.34 -19.92
N VAL A 324 33.86 6.29 -20.84
CA VAL A 324 34.25 6.16 -22.26
C VAL A 324 35.27 7.24 -22.60
N VAL A 325 36.37 6.84 -23.23
CA VAL A 325 37.41 7.73 -23.77
C VAL A 325 37.46 7.54 -25.29
N SER A 326 37.31 8.64 -26.04
CA SER A 326 37.55 8.61 -27.49
C SER A 326 39.04 8.71 -27.78
N SER A 327 39.57 7.73 -28.50
CA SER A 327 40.98 7.66 -28.93
C SER A 327 41.13 8.15 -30.38
N GLY A 328 40.29 9.11 -30.78
CA GLY A 328 40.25 9.68 -32.13
C GLY A 328 39.88 8.62 -33.18
N PRO A 329 40.56 8.58 -34.35
CA PRO A 329 40.29 7.60 -35.41
C PRO A 329 40.47 6.13 -35.01
N SER A 330 41.06 5.84 -33.85
CA SER A 330 41.22 4.47 -33.33
C SER A 330 40.00 3.94 -32.55
N GLY A 331 38.93 4.73 -32.45
CA GLY A 331 37.67 4.33 -31.83
C GLY A 331 37.57 4.67 -30.34
N TYR A 332 36.78 3.87 -29.61
CA TYR A 332 36.47 4.11 -28.20
C TYR A 332 37.17 3.11 -27.29
N THR A 333 37.78 3.62 -26.22
CA THR A 333 38.20 2.81 -25.06
C THR A 333 37.13 2.91 -23.98
N VAL A 334 36.60 1.77 -23.56
CA VAL A 334 35.41 1.67 -22.69
C VAL A 334 35.81 0.95 -21.41
N LYS A 335 35.55 1.57 -20.25
CA LYS A 335 35.87 1.05 -18.92
C LYS A 335 34.59 0.93 -18.09
N PRO A 336 34.07 -0.29 -17.84
CA PRO A 336 33.06 -0.53 -16.82
C PRO A 336 33.60 -0.19 -15.43
N GLU A 337 32.78 0.43 -14.59
CA GLU A 337 33.14 0.85 -13.23
C GLU A 337 32.00 0.55 -12.26
N THR A 338 32.31 -0.01 -11.10
CA THR A 338 31.34 -0.28 -10.03
C THR A 338 31.72 0.56 -8.81
N THR A 339 30.74 1.24 -8.22
CA THR A 339 30.89 1.96 -6.95
C THR A 339 30.00 1.31 -5.90
N GLU A 340 30.60 0.85 -4.81
CA GLU A 340 29.84 0.40 -3.63
C GLU A 340 29.24 1.62 -2.91
N LEU A 341 27.92 1.64 -2.83
CA LEU A 341 27.14 2.65 -2.12
C LEU A 341 26.34 2.00 -1.00
N ASN A 342 26.08 2.77 0.06
CA ASN A 342 25.04 2.49 1.01
C ASN A 342 23.96 3.59 0.87
N ILE A 343 22.74 3.18 0.52
CA ILE A 343 21.58 4.05 0.30
C ILE A 343 20.70 3.99 1.55
N ARG A 344 20.33 5.15 2.09
CA ARG A 344 19.44 5.28 3.25
C ARG A 344 18.18 6.05 2.86
N THR A 345 17.02 5.48 3.16
CA THR A 345 15.70 6.10 2.93
C THR A 345 14.93 6.16 4.25
N GLU A 346 14.58 7.37 4.69
CA GLU A 346 13.75 7.57 5.89
C GLU A 346 12.32 7.02 5.67
N ARG A 347 11.85 6.20 6.62
CA ARG A 347 10.55 5.49 6.58
C ARG A 347 9.38 6.32 7.09
N HIS A 348 9.67 7.29 7.95
CA HIS A 348 8.69 8.32 8.33
C HIS A 348 8.27 9.09 7.08
N VAL A 349 6.98 9.44 7.01
CA VAL A 349 6.41 10.20 5.90
C VAL A 349 5.86 11.49 6.51
N PRO A 350 6.56 12.62 6.34
CA PRO A 350 6.20 13.86 7.00
C PRO A 350 4.87 14.39 6.50
N ARG A 351 4.10 15.01 7.40
CA ARG A 351 2.89 15.73 7.04
C ARG A 351 3.26 16.94 6.18
N MET A 352 2.94 16.87 4.89
CA MET A 352 3.39 17.84 3.89
C MET A 352 2.40 18.99 3.68
N GLY A 353 2.93 20.21 3.69
CA GLY A 353 2.27 21.40 3.17
C GLY A 353 2.69 21.70 1.73
N LEU A 354 1.74 22.09 0.88
CA LEU A 354 1.98 22.54 -0.49
C LEU A 354 1.47 23.96 -0.66
N MET A 355 2.37 24.94 -0.75
CA MET A 355 2.01 26.34 -0.99
C MET A 355 2.13 26.69 -2.47
N LEU A 356 1.02 27.11 -3.09
CA LEU A 356 0.97 27.41 -4.51
C LEU A 356 1.10 28.92 -4.77
N VAL A 357 2.08 29.33 -5.58
CA VAL A 357 2.07 30.67 -6.18
C VAL A 357 1.18 30.60 -7.42
N GLY A 358 0.12 31.42 -7.47
CA GLY A 358 -0.96 31.28 -8.45
C GLY A 358 -2.06 30.29 -8.01
N TRP A 359 -2.36 30.20 -6.71
CA TRP A 359 -3.34 29.24 -6.16
C TRP A 359 -4.75 29.40 -6.76
N GLY A 360 -5.17 30.63 -7.05
CA GLY A 360 -6.42 30.94 -7.75
C GLY A 360 -6.34 30.76 -9.28
N GLY A 361 -5.25 30.22 -9.83
CA GLY A 361 -5.14 29.80 -11.22
C GLY A 361 -5.98 28.56 -11.54
N ASN A 362 -6.08 28.22 -12.83
CA ASN A 362 -6.82 27.03 -13.27
C ASN A 362 -6.26 25.76 -12.61
N ASN A 363 -4.94 25.54 -12.68
CA ASN A 363 -4.25 24.44 -12.01
C ASN A 363 -4.47 24.41 -10.49
N GLY A 364 -4.26 25.54 -9.78
CA GLY A 364 -4.31 25.58 -8.32
C GLY A 364 -5.72 25.29 -7.77
N SER A 365 -6.74 25.86 -8.40
CA SER A 365 -8.14 25.57 -8.09
C SER A 365 -8.54 24.13 -8.43
N THR A 366 -8.05 23.60 -9.55
CA THR A 366 -8.27 22.20 -9.98
C THR A 366 -7.61 21.20 -9.01
N LEU A 367 -6.36 21.43 -8.58
CA LEU A 367 -5.69 20.58 -7.60
C LEU A 367 -6.42 20.59 -6.25
N THR A 368 -6.83 21.78 -5.78
CA THR A 368 -7.54 21.92 -4.50
C THR A 368 -8.88 21.16 -4.53
N ALA A 369 -9.62 21.24 -5.65
CA ALA A 369 -10.84 20.47 -5.86
C ALA A 369 -10.58 18.96 -5.98
N ALA A 370 -9.51 18.54 -6.66
CA ALA A 370 -9.14 17.14 -6.83
C ALA A 370 -8.70 16.48 -5.51
N LEU A 371 -7.96 17.20 -4.66
CA LEU A 371 -7.59 16.77 -3.31
C LEU A 371 -8.84 16.57 -2.45
N GLU A 372 -9.72 17.56 -2.42
CA GLU A 372 -10.98 17.50 -1.67
C GLU A 372 -11.89 16.35 -2.15
N ALA A 373 -11.99 16.16 -3.47
CA ALA A 373 -12.78 15.10 -4.08
C ALA A 373 -12.24 13.69 -3.80
N ASN A 374 -10.93 13.47 -3.90
CA ASN A 374 -10.30 12.19 -3.58
C ASN A 374 -10.34 11.90 -2.06
N LYS A 375 -10.15 12.93 -1.22
CA LYS A 375 -10.21 12.81 0.25
C LYS A 375 -11.58 12.39 0.76
N HIS A 376 -12.65 12.82 0.08
CA HIS A 376 -14.03 12.45 0.41
C HIS A 376 -14.64 11.39 -0.51
N SER A 377 -13.82 10.72 -1.34
CA SER A 377 -14.26 9.67 -2.29
C SER A 377 -15.47 10.06 -3.13
N LEU A 378 -15.53 11.33 -3.58
CA LEU A 378 -16.72 11.90 -4.20
C LEU A 378 -17.04 11.25 -5.55
N GLU A 379 -18.34 11.13 -5.82
CA GLU A 379 -18.88 10.62 -7.08
C GLU A 379 -19.84 11.65 -7.69
N TRP A 380 -19.86 11.77 -9.02
CA TRP A 380 -20.74 12.70 -9.72
C TRP A 380 -21.29 12.11 -11.01
N ARG A 381 -22.54 12.45 -11.33
CA ARG A 381 -23.20 12.01 -12.56
C ARG A 381 -22.75 12.87 -13.74
N THR A 382 -22.24 12.22 -14.78
CA THR A 382 -21.99 12.80 -16.10
C THR A 382 -23.05 12.31 -17.10
N ARG A 383 -22.98 12.78 -18.36
CA ARG A 383 -23.79 12.24 -19.46
C ARG A 383 -23.50 10.77 -19.81
N HIS A 384 -22.39 10.21 -19.32
CA HIS A 384 -21.92 8.86 -19.61
C HIS A 384 -22.06 7.88 -18.42
N GLY A 385 -22.68 8.31 -17.32
CA GLY A 385 -22.78 7.53 -16.08
C GLY A 385 -22.14 8.23 -14.88
N ILE A 386 -21.97 7.50 -13.78
CA ILE A 386 -21.32 8.00 -12.57
C ILE A 386 -19.81 7.96 -12.75
N GLN A 387 -19.13 9.06 -12.44
CA GLN A 387 -17.68 9.15 -12.33
C GLN A 387 -17.27 9.22 -10.86
N LYS A 388 -16.08 8.70 -10.53
CA LYS A 388 -15.50 8.71 -9.18
C LYS A 388 -14.22 9.53 -9.16
N ALA A 389 -13.94 10.17 -8.03
CA ALA A 389 -12.65 10.82 -7.80
C ALA A 389 -11.48 9.81 -7.96
N ASN A 390 -10.40 10.27 -8.60
CA ASN A 390 -9.21 9.48 -8.88
C ASN A 390 -8.00 10.40 -9.13
N TRP A 391 -6.83 9.81 -9.38
CA TRP A 391 -5.57 10.50 -9.68
C TRP A 391 -4.99 10.18 -11.06
N TYR A 392 -5.84 9.85 -12.05
CA TYR A 392 -5.38 9.52 -13.39
C TYR A 392 -4.50 10.63 -14.00
N GLY A 393 -3.40 10.22 -14.63
CA GLY A 393 -2.35 11.13 -15.14
C GLY A 393 -1.16 11.32 -14.19
N SER A 394 -1.31 11.01 -12.89
CA SER A 394 -0.20 10.96 -11.93
C SER A 394 0.63 9.69 -12.12
N ILE A 395 1.96 9.81 -12.16
CA ILE A 395 2.84 8.64 -12.14
C ILE A 395 2.95 8.01 -10.75
N THR A 396 2.95 8.81 -9.67
CA THR A 396 3.05 8.27 -8.31
C THR A 396 1.79 7.52 -7.89
N GLN A 397 0.60 8.03 -8.24
CA GLN A 397 -0.69 7.50 -7.78
C GLN A 397 -1.44 6.63 -8.80
N SER A 398 -1.01 6.59 -10.06
CA SER A 398 -1.73 5.87 -11.13
C SER A 398 -0.81 5.29 -12.21
N SER A 399 0.45 5.00 -11.87
CA SER A 399 1.32 4.13 -12.68
C SER A 399 1.94 3.00 -11.85
N THR A 400 2.35 1.94 -12.54
CA THR A 400 2.98 0.76 -11.93
C THR A 400 4.46 0.66 -12.29
N VAL A 401 5.15 -0.20 -11.55
CA VAL A 401 6.55 -0.60 -11.72
C VAL A 401 6.61 -2.13 -11.75
N LEU A 402 7.41 -2.68 -12.67
CA LEU A 402 7.69 -4.12 -12.73
C LEU A 402 8.62 -4.49 -11.57
N LEU A 403 8.26 -5.49 -10.76
CA LEU A 403 9.15 -6.05 -9.75
C LEU A 403 10.10 -7.08 -10.36
N GLY A 404 9.51 -8.05 -11.07
CA GLY A 404 10.10 -9.26 -11.63
C GLY A 404 8.97 -10.22 -12.03
N SER A 405 9.24 -11.51 -12.14
CA SER A 405 8.25 -12.52 -12.54
C SER A 405 7.81 -13.39 -11.35
N ASP A 406 6.61 -13.97 -11.44
CA ASP A 406 6.08 -14.93 -10.46
C ASP A 406 6.55 -16.38 -10.70
N ALA A 407 6.06 -17.32 -9.90
CA ALA A 407 6.38 -18.75 -10.02
C ALA A 407 5.86 -19.42 -11.32
N SER A 408 5.06 -18.73 -12.12
CA SER A 408 4.62 -19.14 -13.46
C SER A 408 5.34 -18.39 -14.60
N GLY A 409 6.28 -17.50 -14.26
CA GLY A 409 7.02 -16.67 -15.21
C GLY A 409 6.23 -15.46 -15.73
N GLN A 410 5.12 -15.07 -15.08
CA GLN A 410 4.37 -13.88 -15.47
C GLN A 410 4.86 -12.62 -14.75
N ASP A 411 4.90 -11.48 -15.45
CA ASP A 411 5.33 -10.19 -14.91
C ASP A 411 4.44 -9.71 -13.75
N VAL A 412 5.07 -9.41 -12.60
CA VAL A 412 4.42 -8.87 -11.40
C VAL A 412 4.64 -7.37 -11.31
N TYR A 413 3.56 -6.61 -11.45
CA TYR A 413 3.55 -5.15 -11.32
C TYR A 413 2.94 -4.70 -9.99
N ILE A 414 3.51 -3.66 -9.37
CA ILE A 414 2.92 -2.96 -8.21
C ILE A 414 2.77 -1.45 -8.47
N PRO A 415 1.89 -0.74 -7.76
CA PRO A 415 1.80 0.73 -7.79
C PRO A 415 3.14 1.40 -7.44
N MET A 416 3.48 2.49 -8.12
CA MET A 416 4.76 3.19 -7.90
C MET A 416 4.91 3.73 -6.47
N ASN A 417 3.82 4.17 -5.85
CA ASN A 417 3.76 4.62 -4.45
C ASN A 417 3.79 3.48 -3.40
N GLU A 418 3.79 2.20 -3.81
CA GLU A 418 3.94 1.06 -2.90
C GLU A 418 5.38 0.49 -2.86
N LEU A 419 6.31 0.98 -3.69
CA LEU A 419 7.74 0.61 -3.61
C LEU A 419 8.41 1.11 -2.33
N VAL A 420 8.19 2.39 -1.98
CA VAL A 420 8.79 3.07 -0.83
C VAL A 420 7.74 3.96 -0.16
N PRO A 421 7.89 4.31 1.14
CA PRO A 421 6.96 5.23 1.80
C PRO A 421 6.93 6.60 1.11
N MET A 422 5.77 6.96 0.56
CA MET A 422 5.50 8.27 -0.08
C MET A 422 4.34 8.99 0.62
N VAL A 423 4.27 10.32 0.46
CA VAL A 423 3.12 11.13 0.88
C VAL A 423 1.85 10.68 0.16
N ASN A 424 0.79 10.47 0.95
CA ASN A 424 -0.56 10.24 0.47
C ASN A 424 -1.20 11.60 0.08
N PRO A 425 -1.73 11.78 -1.14
CA PRO A 425 -2.36 13.01 -1.58
C PRO A 425 -3.43 13.55 -0.60
N ASN A 426 -4.21 12.65 0.02
CA ASN A 426 -5.31 13.04 0.89
C ASN A 426 -4.85 13.71 2.20
N ASP A 427 -3.56 13.62 2.54
CA ASP A 427 -2.97 14.15 3.78
C ASP A 427 -2.27 15.51 3.56
N ILE A 428 -2.18 15.98 2.30
CA ILE A 428 -1.55 17.25 1.92
C ILE A 428 -2.39 18.44 2.39
N VAL A 429 -1.74 19.42 3.03
CA VAL A 429 -2.36 20.71 3.39
C VAL A 429 -2.00 21.76 2.33
N VAL A 430 -2.99 22.43 1.73
CA VAL A 430 -2.77 23.46 0.70
C VAL A 430 -3.06 24.86 1.24
N ASP A 431 -2.13 25.78 0.94
CA ASP A 431 -2.26 27.24 1.09
C ASP A 431 -1.61 27.88 -0.16
N GLY A 432 -1.49 29.21 -0.24
CA GLY A 432 -0.76 29.87 -1.31
C GLY A 432 -1.17 31.30 -1.56
N TRP A 433 -0.63 31.85 -2.65
CA TRP A 433 -0.78 33.26 -3.03
C TRP A 433 -1.40 33.38 -4.43
N ASP A 434 -2.17 34.43 -4.68
CA ASP A 434 -2.64 34.80 -6.02
C ASP A 434 -2.81 36.32 -6.08
N ILE A 435 -2.48 36.92 -7.22
CA ILE A 435 -2.69 38.36 -7.44
C ILE A 435 -4.18 38.74 -7.46
N SER A 436 -5.10 37.77 -7.60
CA SER A 436 -6.55 37.96 -7.43
C SER A 436 -7.07 37.46 -6.08
N SER A 437 -7.94 38.25 -5.44
CA SER A 437 -8.57 37.98 -4.12
C SER A 437 -9.63 36.87 -4.14
N MET A 438 -9.91 36.34 -5.34
CA MET A 438 -10.96 35.37 -5.60
C MET A 438 -10.74 34.08 -4.80
N ASN A 439 -11.74 33.70 -3.99
CA ASN A 439 -11.76 32.43 -3.26
C ASN A 439 -11.66 31.23 -4.21
N ILE A 440 -11.19 30.08 -3.72
CA ILE A 440 -10.89 28.93 -4.59
C ILE A 440 -12.16 28.34 -5.24
N GLY A 441 -13.33 28.49 -4.60
CA GLY A 441 -14.62 28.05 -5.14
C GLY A 441 -15.07 28.85 -6.38
N GLU A 442 -14.88 30.16 -6.36
CA GLU A 442 -15.12 31.03 -7.52
C GLU A 442 -13.98 30.93 -8.54
N ALA A 443 -12.74 30.70 -8.11
CA ALA A 443 -11.62 30.46 -9.01
C ALA A 443 -11.82 29.18 -9.85
N MET A 444 -12.35 28.11 -9.25
CA MET A 444 -12.76 26.88 -9.92
C MET A 444 -13.85 27.12 -10.97
N LYS A 445 -14.90 27.89 -10.64
CA LYS A 445 -15.95 28.30 -11.61
C LYS A 445 -15.37 29.11 -12.77
N ARG A 446 -14.48 30.06 -12.48
CA ARG A 446 -13.75 30.89 -13.45
C ARG A 446 -12.84 30.05 -14.36
N ALA A 447 -12.25 28.98 -13.84
CA ALA A 447 -11.35 28.10 -14.58
C ALA A 447 -12.09 27.23 -15.63
N GLN A 448 -13.35 26.87 -15.36
CA GLN A 448 -14.22 26.06 -16.24
C GLN A 448 -13.66 24.67 -16.60
N VAL A 449 -12.84 24.10 -15.71
CA VAL A 449 -12.15 22.80 -15.92
C VAL A 449 -13.01 21.61 -15.50
N LEU A 450 -13.77 21.72 -14.41
CA LEU A 450 -14.45 20.60 -13.77
C LEU A 450 -15.94 20.52 -14.11
N GLU A 451 -16.48 19.30 -14.14
CA GLU A 451 -17.91 19.03 -14.28
C GLU A 451 -18.72 19.75 -13.19
N ILE A 452 -19.85 20.36 -13.57
CA ILE A 452 -20.66 21.22 -12.68
C ILE A 452 -21.13 20.43 -11.44
N GLY A 453 -21.54 19.17 -11.62
CA GLY A 453 -21.96 18.29 -10.53
C GLY A 453 -20.84 17.85 -9.57
N LEU A 454 -19.57 18.10 -9.90
CA LEU A 454 -18.45 18.03 -8.96
C LEU A 454 -18.20 19.39 -8.30
N GLN A 455 -18.22 20.48 -9.10
CA GLN A 455 -18.06 21.85 -8.59
C GLN A 455 -19.03 22.14 -7.45
N ASP A 456 -20.32 21.84 -7.63
CA ASP A 456 -21.37 22.09 -6.63
C ASP A 456 -21.13 21.36 -5.30
N GLN A 457 -20.56 20.15 -5.33
CA GLN A 457 -20.24 19.36 -4.13
C GLN A 457 -19.08 19.97 -3.33
N VAL A 458 -17.98 20.35 -4.00
CA VAL A 458 -16.78 20.88 -3.33
C VAL A 458 -16.88 22.38 -3.02
N TYR A 459 -17.74 23.12 -3.72
CA TYR A 459 -17.83 24.59 -3.67
C TYR A 459 -17.98 25.15 -2.25
N LYS A 460 -18.83 24.55 -1.40
CA LYS A 460 -19.06 25.04 -0.02
C LYS A 460 -17.77 25.09 0.82
N ARG A 461 -16.80 24.22 0.53
CA ARG A 461 -15.51 24.15 1.22
C ARG A 461 -14.47 25.03 0.53
N LEU A 462 -14.32 24.90 -0.80
CA LEU A 462 -13.39 25.70 -1.59
C LEU A 462 -13.69 27.21 -1.55
N ALA A 463 -14.93 27.63 -1.32
CA ALA A 463 -15.29 29.04 -1.17
C ALA A 463 -14.80 29.68 0.16
N GLN A 464 -14.39 28.87 1.14
CA GLN A 464 -13.80 29.33 2.40
C GLN A 464 -12.29 29.58 2.25
N LEU A 465 -11.65 28.88 1.32
CA LEU A 465 -10.22 29.02 1.01
C LEU A 465 -9.99 30.28 0.16
N ARG A 466 -8.99 31.09 0.53
CA ARG A 466 -8.64 32.36 -0.14
C ARG A 466 -7.12 32.48 -0.30
N PRO A 467 -6.61 32.86 -1.48
CA PRO A 467 -5.19 33.13 -1.65
C PRO A 467 -4.70 34.32 -0.81
N ARG A 468 -3.52 34.18 -0.22
CA ARG A 468 -2.75 35.29 0.36
C ARG A 468 -2.41 36.33 -0.72
N PRO A 469 -2.24 37.63 -0.36
CA PRO A 469 -1.80 38.66 -1.30
C PRO A 469 -0.46 38.26 -1.93
N SER A 470 -0.33 38.36 -3.25
CA SER A 470 0.89 37.96 -3.97
C SER A 470 1.76 39.15 -4.36
N ILE A 471 3.02 38.91 -4.69
CA ILE A 471 3.83 39.89 -5.42
C ILE A 471 3.23 40.05 -6.83
N TYR A 472 3.04 41.29 -7.27
CA TYR A 472 2.66 41.64 -8.64
C TYR A 472 3.66 42.65 -9.19
N ASP A 473 4.28 42.30 -10.32
CA ASP A 473 5.12 43.20 -11.09
C ASP A 473 4.56 43.27 -12.54
N PRO A 474 4.09 44.44 -13.01
CA PRO A 474 3.49 44.58 -14.35
C PRO A 474 4.51 44.40 -15.47
N ASP A 475 5.82 44.55 -15.22
CA ASP A 475 6.87 44.42 -16.23
C ASP A 475 7.29 42.97 -16.47
N PHE A 476 6.84 42.02 -15.64
CA PHE A 476 7.17 40.60 -15.79
C PHE A 476 6.09 39.75 -16.47
N ILE A 477 4.80 40.04 -16.27
CA ILE A 477 3.69 39.30 -16.88
C ILE A 477 2.96 40.13 -17.93
N ALA A 478 1.99 39.56 -18.65
CA ALA A 478 1.28 40.31 -19.69
C ALA A 478 0.46 41.46 -19.09
N ALA A 479 0.52 42.67 -19.67
CA ALA A 479 -0.23 43.84 -19.21
C ALA A 479 -1.76 43.61 -19.15
N ASN A 480 -2.28 42.65 -19.91
CA ASN A 480 -3.69 42.22 -19.89
C ASN A 480 -4.12 41.47 -18.59
N GLN A 481 -3.22 41.35 -17.62
CA GLN A 481 -3.44 40.80 -16.29
C GLN A 481 -3.67 41.89 -15.22
N ALA A 482 -3.50 43.17 -15.53
CA ALA A 482 -3.65 44.26 -14.55
C ALA A 482 -5.05 44.28 -13.88
N GLU A 483 -6.11 44.01 -14.64
CA GLU A 483 -7.50 43.90 -14.14
C GLU A 483 -7.73 42.71 -13.17
N ARG A 484 -6.80 41.75 -13.10
CA ARG A 484 -6.82 40.62 -12.17
C ARG A 484 -6.12 40.94 -10.83
N ALA A 485 -5.31 41.99 -10.78
CA ALA A 485 -4.35 42.23 -9.69
C ALA A 485 -4.93 43.07 -8.53
N ASP A 486 -5.92 42.56 -7.81
CA ASP A 486 -6.55 43.23 -6.65
C ASP A 486 -6.00 42.79 -5.27
N ASN A 487 -5.15 41.75 -5.21
CA ASN A 487 -4.66 41.11 -3.99
C ASN A 487 -3.12 41.10 -3.96
N THR A 488 -2.51 42.25 -3.68
CA THR A 488 -1.08 42.47 -3.95
C THR A 488 -0.26 42.99 -2.75
N ILE A 489 0.94 42.44 -2.56
CA ILE A 489 1.90 42.91 -1.54
C ILE A 489 2.58 44.20 -2.02
N GLN A 490 2.37 45.28 -1.27
CA GLN A 490 2.94 46.59 -1.52
C GLN A 490 4.34 46.75 -0.89
N GLY A 491 5.13 47.70 -1.39
CA GLY A 491 6.46 48.04 -0.87
C GLY A 491 7.59 47.73 -1.87
N THR A 492 8.82 47.72 -1.37
CA THR A 492 10.01 47.29 -2.12
C THR A 492 10.08 45.76 -2.24
N ARG A 493 10.87 45.26 -3.20
CA ARG A 493 11.15 43.82 -3.36
C ARG A 493 11.70 43.15 -2.10
N TYR A 494 12.43 43.90 -1.26
CA TYR A 494 12.94 43.38 0.02
C TYR A 494 11.83 43.27 1.09
N GLU A 495 10.91 44.23 1.18
CA GLU A 495 9.73 44.14 2.06
C GLU A 495 8.78 43.02 1.59
N GLN A 496 8.62 42.87 0.28
CA GLN A 496 7.88 41.77 -0.35
C GLN A 496 8.50 40.40 0.01
N TYR A 497 9.83 40.25 -0.13
CA TYR A 497 10.58 39.07 0.33
C TYR A 497 10.32 38.77 1.81
N GLN A 498 10.39 39.78 2.68
CA GLN A 498 10.14 39.62 4.13
C GLN A 498 8.70 39.16 4.42
N GLN A 499 7.71 39.63 3.66
CA GLN A 499 6.32 39.18 3.81
C GLN A 499 6.13 37.72 3.33
N ILE A 500 6.77 37.28 2.23
CA ILE A 500 6.71 35.87 1.81
C ILE A 500 7.39 34.95 2.84
N VAL A 501 8.56 35.33 3.36
CA VAL A 501 9.23 34.57 4.45
C VAL A 501 8.33 34.47 5.68
N LYS A 502 7.60 35.54 6.03
CA LYS A 502 6.62 35.53 7.12
C LYS A 502 5.43 34.62 6.82
N ASP A 503 4.84 34.68 5.62
CA ASP A 503 3.72 33.83 5.22
C ASP A 503 4.06 32.33 5.32
N ILE A 504 5.26 31.93 4.89
CA ILE A 504 5.76 30.56 4.98
C ILE A 504 5.84 30.11 6.46
N ARG A 505 6.35 30.96 7.35
CA ARG A 505 6.45 30.67 8.80
C ARG A 505 5.08 30.58 9.46
N GLU A 506 4.17 31.50 9.13
CA GLU A 506 2.79 31.45 9.61
C GLU A 506 2.07 30.18 9.16
N PHE A 507 2.21 29.79 7.89
CA PHE A 507 1.63 28.55 7.37
C PHE A 507 2.18 27.31 8.08
N LYS A 508 3.50 27.19 8.22
CA LYS A 508 4.15 26.10 9.00
C LYS A 508 3.56 26.02 10.42
N GLN A 509 3.50 27.15 11.13
CA GLN A 509 3.02 27.22 12.52
C GLN A 509 1.52 26.92 12.66
N GLN A 510 0.67 27.40 11.74
CA GLN A 510 -0.78 27.25 11.82
C GLN A 510 -1.26 25.87 11.38
N SER A 511 -0.61 25.27 10.38
CA SER A 511 -1.01 23.97 9.83
C SER A 511 -0.42 22.79 10.60
N GLY A 512 0.76 22.93 11.21
CA GLY A 512 1.49 21.81 11.83
C GLY A 512 2.02 20.81 10.80
N VAL A 513 2.59 21.31 9.70
CA VAL A 513 3.29 20.52 8.67
C VAL A 513 4.79 20.51 8.94
N GLU A 514 5.43 19.38 8.64
CA GLU A 514 6.85 19.14 8.89
C GLU A 514 7.72 19.52 7.69
N LYS A 515 7.20 19.29 6.47
CA LYS A 515 7.81 19.69 5.20
C LYS A 515 6.88 20.66 4.47
N VAL A 516 7.46 21.64 3.79
CA VAL A 516 6.74 22.53 2.88
C VAL A 516 7.39 22.51 1.51
N VAL A 517 6.57 22.21 0.50
CA VAL A 517 6.88 22.42 -0.91
C VAL A 517 6.20 23.71 -1.36
N ILE A 518 6.95 24.59 -2.02
CA ILE A 518 6.46 25.82 -2.62
C ILE A 518 6.55 25.66 -4.12
N LEU A 519 5.43 25.83 -4.83
CA LEU A 519 5.37 25.54 -6.26
C LEU A 519 4.74 26.69 -7.05
N TRP A 520 5.47 27.16 -8.07
CA TRP A 520 5.00 28.21 -8.97
C TRP A 520 4.11 27.63 -10.06
N THR A 521 2.82 27.96 -10.01
CA THR A 521 1.82 27.68 -11.06
C THR A 521 1.05 28.94 -11.47
N ALA A 522 1.62 30.12 -11.22
CA ALA A 522 1.10 31.40 -11.65
C ALA A 522 1.37 31.64 -13.15
N ASN A 523 1.11 32.86 -13.60
CA ASN A 523 1.41 33.30 -14.95
C ASN A 523 2.88 33.03 -15.34
N THR A 524 3.09 32.68 -16.62
CA THR A 524 4.43 32.70 -17.22
C THR A 524 4.96 34.14 -17.22
N GLU A 525 6.11 34.37 -16.58
CA GLU A 525 6.83 35.64 -16.66
C GLU A 525 7.68 35.69 -17.95
N ARG A 526 8.19 36.88 -18.31
CA ARG A 526 9.33 37.01 -19.23
C ARG A 526 10.61 36.49 -18.58
N PHE A 527 11.68 36.37 -19.36
CA PHE A 527 13.02 36.18 -18.77
C PHE A 527 13.56 37.48 -18.12
N ALA A 528 14.33 37.31 -17.05
CA ALA A 528 15.17 38.33 -16.44
C ALA A 528 16.57 38.36 -17.11
N GLU A 529 17.20 39.54 -17.17
CA GLU A 529 18.62 39.67 -17.58
C GLU A 529 19.54 38.93 -16.59
N VAL A 530 20.43 38.06 -17.08
CA VAL A 530 21.45 37.38 -16.27
C VAL A 530 22.79 38.12 -16.43
N LYS A 531 23.36 38.64 -15.33
CA LYS A 531 24.47 39.60 -15.41
C LYS A 531 25.34 39.64 -14.16
N GLU A 532 26.65 39.82 -14.36
CA GLU A 532 27.63 40.05 -13.29
C GLU A 532 27.25 41.26 -12.42
N GLY A 533 27.38 41.13 -11.10
CA GLY A 533 27.04 42.17 -10.14
C GLY A 533 25.54 42.36 -9.87
N LEU A 534 24.67 41.74 -10.68
CA LEU A 534 23.22 41.75 -10.55
C LEU A 534 22.71 40.47 -9.88
N ASN A 535 22.95 39.31 -10.48
CA ASN A 535 22.30 38.06 -10.08
C ASN A 535 23.09 36.76 -10.39
N THR A 536 24.33 36.87 -10.84
CA THR A 536 25.24 35.74 -11.07
C THR A 536 25.74 35.05 -9.81
N THR A 537 25.66 35.70 -8.65
CA THR A 537 26.03 35.12 -7.35
C THR A 537 24.97 35.39 -6.30
N MET A 538 24.92 34.59 -5.23
CA MET A 538 24.05 34.78 -4.07
C MET A 538 24.27 36.17 -3.44
N ALA A 539 25.54 36.60 -3.34
CA ALA A 539 25.91 37.91 -2.79
C ALA A 539 25.52 39.10 -3.68
N ASP A 540 25.46 38.92 -5.00
CA ASP A 540 24.89 39.90 -5.92
C ASP A 540 23.37 39.93 -5.83
N LEU A 541 22.74 38.76 -5.81
CA LEU A 541 21.29 38.58 -5.76
C LEU A 541 20.68 39.23 -4.50
N GLU A 542 21.27 38.98 -3.32
CA GLU A 542 20.90 39.64 -2.06
C GLU A 542 21.05 41.15 -2.12
N ARG A 543 22.10 41.65 -2.79
CA ARG A 543 22.37 43.09 -2.91
C ARG A 543 21.34 43.76 -3.81
N SER A 544 21.05 43.15 -4.95
CA SER A 544 20.05 43.61 -5.93
C SER A 544 18.64 43.60 -5.35
N LEU A 545 18.28 42.59 -4.55
CA LEU A 545 17.04 42.55 -3.78
C LEU A 545 16.93 43.74 -2.82
N LYS A 546 17.97 43.97 -2.00
CA LYS A 546 18.05 45.09 -1.04
C LYS A 546 18.12 46.47 -1.71
N GLN A 547 18.61 46.54 -2.94
CA GLN A 547 18.62 47.74 -3.79
C GLN A 547 17.35 47.90 -4.65
N ASN A 548 16.36 47.01 -4.50
CA ASN A 548 15.08 47.04 -5.21
C ASN A 548 15.21 46.99 -6.75
N HIS A 549 16.24 46.30 -7.27
CA HIS A 549 16.57 46.27 -8.70
C HIS A 549 15.45 45.65 -9.55
N SER A 550 15.21 46.19 -10.75
CA SER A 550 14.07 45.79 -11.61
C SER A 550 14.12 44.34 -12.05
N GLU A 551 15.29 43.86 -12.50
CA GLU A 551 15.51 42.48 -12.99
C GLU A 551 15.49 41.38 -11.91
N ILE A 552 15.00 41.67 -10.70
CA ILE A 552 14.64 40.66 -9.70
C ILE A 552 13.14 40.40 -9.82
N SER A 553 12.75 39.27 -10.43
CA SER A 553 11.35 38.95 -10.69
C SER A 553 10.60 38.50 -9.41
N PRO A 554 9.25 38.56 -9.42
CA PRO A 554 8.44 37.92 -8.40
C PRO A 554 8.81 36.44 -8.17
N SER A 555 8.99 35.62 -9.21
CA SER A 555 9.38 34.21 -9.02
C SER A 555 10.76 34.05 -8.38
N THR A 556 11.72 34.93 -8.69
CA THR A 556 13.02 34.97 -8.00
C THR A 556 12.87 35.27 -6.51
N ILE A 557 11.98 36.20 -6.13
CA ILE A 557 11.74 36.54 -4.72
C ILE A 557 11.12 35.34 -3.98
N PHE A 558 10.16 34.65 -4.59
CA PHE A 558 9.56 33.43 -4.02
C PHE A 558 10.60 32.30 -3.87
N ALA A 559 11.49 32.11 -4.85
CA ALA A 559 12.58 31.14 -4.76
C ALA A 559 13.55 31.47 -3.61
N MET A 560 14.00 32.71 -3.49
CA MET A 560 14.87 33.16 -2.39
C MET A 560 14.21 32.95 -1.01
N ALA A 561 12.92 33.28 -0.89
CA ALA A 561 12.17 33.12 0.36
C ALA A 561 11.98 31.64 0.75
N ALA A 562 11.73 30.78 -0.24
CA ALA A 562 11.63 29.33 -0.05
C ALA A 562 12.97 28.73 0.42
N ILE A 563 14.07 29.09 -0.24
CA ILE A 563 15.43 28.61 0.10
C ILE A 563 15.83 29.06 1.50
N ALA A 564 15.61 30.34 1.85
CA ALA A 564 15.91 30.88 3.18
C ALA A 564 15.10 30.21 4.31
N GLU A 565 13.94 29.64 3.98
CA GLU A 565 13.05 28.89 4.87
C GLU A 565 13.27 27.37 4.82
N ASN A 566 14.30 26.90 4.10
CA ASN A 566 14.59 25.49 3.79
C ASN A 566 13.35 24.72 3.30
N CYS A 567 12.58 25.35 2.41
CA CYS A 567 11.47 24.75 1.69
C CYS A 567 11.92 24.31 0.30
N ILE A 568 11.28 23.27 -0.23
CA ILE A 568 11.52 22.83 -1.61
C ILE A 568 10.84 23.81 -2.55
N TYR A 569 11.55 24.37 -3.53
CA TYR A 569 10.97 25.31 -4.50
C TYR A 569 10.92 24.74 -5.92
N ILE A 570 9.73 24.69 -6.50
CA ILE A 570 9.49 24.06 -7.81
C ILE A 570 8.88 25.08 -8.80
N ASN A 571 9.55 25.32 -9.92
CA ASN A 571 9.07 26.21 -10.97
C ASN A 571 8.28 25.43 -12.04
N GLY A 572 6.95 25.54 -11.99
CA GLY A 572 6.05 24.96 -12.98
C GLY A 572 5.90 25.78 -14.28
N SER A 573 6.62 26.88 -14.43
CA SER A 573 6.55 27.81 -15.56
C SER A 573 7.94 28.00 -16.23
N PRO A 574 8.01 28.54 -17.46
CA PRO A 574 9.25 28.49 -18.26
C PRO A 574 10.23 29.64 -18.02
N GLN A 575 9.91 30.65 -17.20
CA GLN A 575 10.86 31.74 -16.96
C GLN A 575 12.10 31.27 -16.22
N ASN A 576 13.24 31.94 -16.44
CA ASN A 576 14.55 31.61 -15.89
C ASN A 576 14.69 31.99 -14.39
N THR A 577 13.76 31.52 -13.54
CA THR A 577 13.76 31.74 -12.09
C THR A 577 15.10 31.32 -11.45
N PHE A 578 15.68 30.21 -11.93
CA PHE A 578 16.95 29.64 -11.45
C PHE A 578 18.17 30.29 -12.12
N VAL A 579 18.16 31.61 -12.08
CA VAL A 579 19.31 32.50 -12.19
C VAL A 579 20.51 31.99 -11.35
N PRO A 580 21.78 32.13 -11.77
CA PRO A 580 22.90 31.42 -11.13
C PRO A 580 23.06 31.69 -9.62
N GLY A 581 22.81 32.93 -9.17
CA GLY A 581 22.83 33.26 -7.74
C GLY A 581 21.72 32.60 -6.90
N VAL A 582 20.62 32.16 -7.52
CA VAL A 582 19.57 31.35 -6.87
C VAL A 582 20.05 29.90 -6.71
N ILE A 583 20.79 29.37 -7.69
CA ILE A 583 21.38 28.03 -7.63
C ILE A 583 22.46 28.01 -6.53
N GLU A 584 23.36 28.99 -6.50
CA GLU A 584 24.36 29.14 -5.42
C GLU A 584 23.69 29.27 -4.05
N MET A 585 22.57 30.02 -3.94
CA MET A 585 21.82 30.12 -2.69
C MET A 585 21.20 28.77 -2.27
N ALA A 586 20.64 28.00 -3.20
CA ALA A 586 20.09 26.68 -2.93
C ALA A 586 21.16 25.67 -2.50
N GLU A 587 22.37 25.74 -3.09
CA GLU A 587 23.53 24.93 -2.70
C GLU A 587 24.10 25.37 -1.34
N HIS A 588 24.12 26.67 -1.03
CA HIS A 588 24.60 27.21 0.26
C HIS A 588 23.68 26.84 1.43
N TYR A 589 22.36 26.89 1.25
CA TYR A 589 21.38 26.55 2.29
C TYR A 589 21.05 25.04 2.35
N GLY A 590 21.48 24.24 1.37
CA GLY A 590 21.11 22.83 1.25
C GLY A 590 19.64 22.59 0.89
N ALA A 591 18.95 23.61 0.37
CA ALA A 591 17.54 23.56 0.01
C ALA A 591 17.35 23.03 -1.42
N PHE A 592 16.24 22.35 -1.69
CA PHE A 592 15.97 21.74 -2.99
C PHE A 592 15.23 22.67 -3.96
N ILE A 593 15.67 22.67 -5.22
CA ILE A 593 15.09 23.41 -6.34
C ILE A 593 14.86 22.49 -7.55
N ALA A 594 13.76 22.72 -8.29
CA ALA A 594 13.45 21.99 -9.50
C ALA A 594 12.61 22.80 -10.50
N GLY A 595 12.71 22.47 -11.79
CA GLY A 595 12.02 23.13 -12.88
C GLY A 595 12.54 22.63 -14.23
N ASP A 596 12.20 23.24 -15.37
CA ASP A 596 11.23 24.32 -15.57
C ASP A 596 10.08 23.88 -16.51
N ASP A 597 8.90 24.49 -16.31
CA ASP A 597 7.66 24.37 -17.12
C ASP A 597 7.02 22.95 -17.19
N PHE A 598 5.77 22.78 -16.73
CA PHE A 598 5.11 21.46 -16.67
C PHE A 598 5.04 20.73 -18.02
N LYS A 599 5.48 19.47 -18.08
CA LYS A 599 5.41 18.62 -19.28
C LYS A 599 4.07 17.87 -19.37
N SER A 600 2.98 18.62 -19.61
CA SER A 600 1.59 18.11 -19.69
C SER A 600 1.31 17.25 -20.93
N GLY A 601 0.83 17.85 -22.03
CA GLY A 601 0.39 17.16 -23.25
C GLY A 601 1.44 17.13 -24.37
N GLN A 602 1.34 18.06 -25.33
CA GLN A 602 2.15 18.12 -26.55
C GLN A 602 3.64 17.80 -26.35
N THR A 603 4.30 18.46 -25.40
CA THR A 603 5.75 18.28 -25.18
C THR A 603 6.08 16.89 -24.62
N LYS A 604 5.20 16.31 -23.79
CA LYS A 604 5.36 14.94 -23.26
C LYS A 604 5.33 13.90 -24.38
N LEU A 605 4.40 14.07 -25.33
CA LEU A 605 4.31 13.25 -26.53
C LEU A 605 5.50 13.48 -27.48
N LYS A 606 5.96 14.73 -27.66
CA LYS A 606 7.15 15.06 -28.47
C LYS A 606 8.40 14.34 -27.95
N SER A 607 8.63 14.35 -26.62
CA SER A 607 9.74 13.63 -25.97
C SER A 607 9.63 12.09 -25.99
N VAL A 608 8.53 11.54 -26.51
CA VAL A 608 8.38 10.10 -26.82
C VAL A 608 8.58 9.85 -28.32
N LEU A 609 7.95 10.66 -29.17
CA LEU A 609 8.00 10.46 -30.62
C LEU A 609 9.40 10.67 -31.22
N VAL A 610 10.14 11.69 -30.77
CA VAL A 610 11.50 11.94 -31.29
C VAL A 610 12.48 10.88 -30.82
N ASP A 611 12.37 10.46 -29.56
CA ASP A 611 13.11 9.34 -28.95
C ASP A 611 12.87 8.02 -29.72
N PHE A 612 11.62 7.69 -30.01
CA PHE A 612 11.22 6.57 -30.86
C PHE A 612 11.80 6.66 -32.29
N LEU A 613 11.57 7.78 -33.00
CA LEU A 613 11.97 7.92 -34.40
C LEU A 613 13.49 7.81 -34.57
N VAL A 614 14.26 8.55 -33.76
CA VAL A 614 15.73 8.55 -33.83
C VAL A 614 16.31 7.19 -33.43
N SER A 615 15.73 6.52 -32.43
CA SER A 615 16.14 5.17 -32.02
C SER A 615 15.78 4.09 -33.06
N ALA A 616 14.72 4.31 -33.84
CA ALA A 616 14.33 3.46 -34.97
C ALA A 616 15.17 3.72 -36.25
N GLY A 617 16.15 4.62 -36.22
CA GLY A 617 16.96 5.00 -37.38
C GLY A 617 16.23 5.86 -38.41
N ILE A 618 15.10 6.48 -38.02
CA ILE A 618 14.34 7.42 -38.84
C ILE A 618 14.82 8.84 -38.51
N LYS A 619 15.01 9.69 -39.52
CA LYS A 619 15.54 11.05 -39.36
C LYS A 619 14.42 12.10 -39.46
N PRO A 620 13.84 12.59 -38.33
CA PRO A 620 13.11 13.86 -38.33
C PRO A 620 13.89 14.95 -39.06
N VAL A 621 13.25 15.64 -40.00
CA VAL A 621 13.81 16.80 -40.71
C VAL A 621 12.96 18.06 -40.57
N SER A 622 11.68 17.92 -40.21
CA SER A 622 10.83 19.04 -39.81
C SER A 622 9.86 18.63 -38.71
N ILE A 623 9.69 19.50 -37.71
CA ILE A 623 8.79 19.37 -36.58
C ILE A 623 8.04 20.70 -36.41
N VAL A 624 6.73 20.70 -36.61
CA VAL A 624 5.90 21.92 -36.57
C VAL A 624 4.80 21.76 -35.53
N SER A 625 4.90 22.50 -34.42
CA SER A 625 4.04 22.37 -33.23
C SER A 625 3.12 23.57 -33.03
N TYR A 626 1.93 23.53 -33.62
CA TYR A 626 0.87 24.52 -33.38
C TYR A 626 0.10 24.24 -32.08
N ASN A 627 -0.38 25.31 -31.43
CA ASN A 627 -1.22 25.25 -30.24
C ASN A 627 -2.25 26.39 -30.24
N HIS A 628 -3.44 26.14 -29.73
CA HIS A 628 -4.34 27.21 -29.28
C HIS A 628 -5.14 26.84 -28.04
N LEU A 629 -5.40 27.84 -27.18
CA LEU A 629 -6.11 27.70 -25.90
C LEU A 629 -6.81 29.02 -25.51
N GLY A 630 -7.86 28.95 -24.71
CA GLY A 630 -8.74 30.08 -24.35
C GLY A 630 -8.71 30.48 -22.86
N ASN A 631 -7.99 29.74 -22.02
CA ASN A 631 -7.79 30.02 -20.60
C ASN A 631 -6.84 31.20 -20.34
N ASN A 632 -6.57 31.50 -19.06
CA ASN A 632 -5.72 32.64 -18.69
C ASN A 632 -4.23 32.45 -19.04
N ASP A 633 -3.72 31.21 -19.15
CA ASP A 633 -2.36 30.99 -19.66
C ASP A 633 -2.28 31.40 -21.14
N GLY A 634 -3.24 30.99 -21.97
CA GLY A 634 -3.37 31.49 -23.34
C GLY A 634 -3.50 33.02 -23.44
N LYS A 635 -4.25 33.65 -22.53
CA LYS A 635 -4.38 35.11 -22.47
C LYS A 635 -3.04 35.78 -22.11
N ASN A 636 -2.27 35.21 -21.20
CA ASN A 636 -0.94 35.73 -20.83
C ASN A 636 0.10 35.51 -21.94
N LEU A 637 0.13 34.31 -22.52
CA LEU A 637 1.02 33.92 -23.62
C LEU A 637 0.67 34.58 -24.98
N SER A 638 -0.35 35.44 -25.04
CA SER A 638 -0.57 36.31 -26.20
C SER A 638 0.44 37.46 -26.29
N ALA A 639 1.18 37.73 -25.22
CA ALA A 639 2.22 38.77 -25.17
C ALA A 639 3.59 38.20 -25.60
N PRO A 640 4.36 38.87 -26.50
CA PRO A 640 5.55 38.27 -27.10
C PRO A 640 6.67 37.87 -26.13
N GLN A 641 6.87 38.61 -25.03
CA GLN A 641 7.94 38.32 -24.07
C GLN A 641 7.65 37.04 -23.26
N GLN A 642 6.41 36.87 -22.82
CA GLN A 642 5.95 35.68 -22.09
C GLN A 642 5.82 34.48 -23.04
N PHE A 643 5.43 34.70 -24.31
CA PHE A 643 5.51 33.67 -25.35
C PHE A 643 6.94 33.17 -25.56
N ARG A 644 7.94 34.06 -25.65
CA ARG A 644 9.34 33.69 -25.91
C ARG A 644 9.89 32.70 -24.86
N SER A 645 9.50 32.84 -23.60
CA SER A 645 9.85 31.87 -22.55
C SER A 645 9.28 30.49 -22.83
N LYS A 646 7.98 30.41 -23.20
CA LYS A 646 7.28 29.15 -23.55
C LYS A 646 7.70 28.58 -24.92
N GLU A 647 8.30 29.39 -25.78
CA GLU A 647 8.90 28.98 -27.06
C GLU A 647 10.21 28.22 -26.80
N ILE A 648 11.13 28.80 -26.03
CA ILE A 648 12.42 28.18 -25.65
C ILE A 648 12.18 26.83 -24.94
N SER A 649 11.29 26.77 -23.95
CA SER A 649 11.00 25.52 -23.23
C SER A 649 10.36 24.41 -24.09
N LYS A 650 9.86 24.74 -25.29
CA LYS A 650 9.22 23.80 -26.22
C LYS A 650 10.09 23.37 -27.40
N SER A 651 11.15 24.12 -27.69
CA SER A 651 12.11 23.80 -28.76
C SER A 651 13.17 22.82 -28.26
N ASN A 652 13.88 23.17 -27.19
CA ASN A 652 15.10 22.47 -26.73
C ASN A 652 14.92 20.98 -26.32
N VAL A 653 13.69 20.49 -26.29
CA VAL A 653 13.30 19.12 -25.90
C VAL A 653 13.72 18.03 -26.89
N VAL A 654 14.33 18.39 -28.03
CA VAL A 654 14.78 17.47 -29.07
C VAL A 654 16.32 17.39 -29.20
N ASP A 655 17.05 18.32 -28.59
CA ASP A 655 18.47 18.56 -28.88
C ASP A 655 19.37 17.39 -28.44
N ASP A 656 19.11 16.79 -27.28
CA ASP A 656 19.84 15.63 -26.78
C ASP A 656 19.60 14.37 -27.63
N MET A 657 18.48 14.30 -28.34
CA MET A 657 18.16 13.18 -29.23
C MET A 657 18.77 13.38 -30.62
N VAL A 658 18.76 14.60 -31.16
CA VAL A 658 19.51 14.96 -32.38
C VAL A 658 21.00 14.67 -32.17
N ALA A 659 21.59 15.19 -31.08
CA ALA A 659 22.99 14.99 -30.73
C ALA A 659 23.37 13.53 -30.46
N SER A 660 22.41 12.65 -30.14
CA SER A 660 22.70 11.23 -29.88
C SER A 660 23.08 10.42 -31.12
N ASN A 661 22.65 10.85 -32.32
CA ASN A 661 22.70 10.02 -33.52
C ASN A 661 23.42 10.71 -34.70
N HIS A 662 24.75 10.72 -34.62
CA HIS A 662 25.68 11.22 -35.65
C HIS A 662 25.67 10.44 -36.99
N ILE A 663 24.87 9.37 -37.11
CA ILE A 663 24.65 8.66 -38.38
C ILE A 663 23.50 9.32 -39.15
N LEU A 664 22.49 9.83 -38.44
CA LEU A 664 21.37 10.56 -39.04
C LEU A 664 21.71 12.04 -39.21
N TYR A 665 22.32 12.68 -38.20
CA TYR A 665 22.59 14.12 -38.20
C TYR A 665 24.09 14.42 -38.32
N GLY A 666 24.43 15.38 -39.18
CA GLY A 666 25.77 15.98 -39.21
C GLY A 666 26.07 16.83 -37.98
N ALA A 667 27.32 17.30 -37.86
CA ALA A 667 27.67 18.32 -36.88
C ALA A 667 26.83 19.58 -37.13
N ASP A 668 26.25 20.12 -36.05
CA ASP A 668 25.34 21.28 -36.05
C ASP A 668 24.08 21.13 -36.93
N GLU A 669 23.72 19.91 -37.37
CA GLU A 669 22.49 19.66 -38.13
C GLU A 669 21.30 19.37 -37.20
N HIS A 670 20.28 20.22 -37.27
CA HIS A 670 19.01 20.06 -36.55
C HIS A 670 17.82 20.04 -37.54
N PRO A 671 16.69 19.40 -37.20
CA PRO A 671 15.46 19.51 -37.97
C PRO A 671 14.88 20.94 -37.91
N ASP A 672 14.15 21.36 -38.95
CA ASP A 672 13.35 22.58 -38.93
C ASP A 672 12.35 22.53 -37.77
N HIS A 673 12.52 23.36 -36.73
CA HIS A 673 11.65 23.35 -35.55
C HIS A 673 10.85 24.64 -35.41
N CYS A 674 9.53 24.54 -35.50
CA CYS A 674 8.62 25.67 -35.32
C CYS A 674 7.64 25.41 -34.18
N VAL A 675 7.48 26.38 -33.28
CA VAL A 675 6.53 26.35 -32.15
C VAL A 675 5.61 27.55 -32.24
N VAL A 676 4.30 27.32 -32.19
CA VAL A 676 3.29 28.39 -32.22
C VAL A 676 2.28 28.18 -31.10
N ILE A 677 1.92 29.28 -30.43
CA ILE A 677 0.80 29.36 -29.48
C ILE A 677 -0.08 30.55 -29.90
N LYS A 678 -1.41 30.36 -29.87
CA LYS A 678 -2.40 31.42 -30.10
C LYS A 678 -3.50 31.41 -29.03
N TYR A 679 -3.93 32.60 -28.64
CA TYR A 679 -5.08 32.78 -27.77
C TYR A 679 -6.38 32.65 -28.59
N VAL A 680 -7.23 31.70 -28.22
CA VAL A 680 -8.53 31.44 -28.86
C VAL A 680 -9.57 31.21 -27.74
N PRO A 681 -10.27 32.26 -27.27
CA PRO A 681 -11.13 32.19 -26.07
C PRO A 681 -12.13 31.02 -26.05
N TYR A 682 -12.70 30.69 -27.22
CA TYR A 682 -13.80 29.73 -27.35
C TYR A 682 -13.48 28.32 -26.84
N VAL A 683 -12.22 27.88 -26.85
CA VAL A 683 -11.86 26.53 -26.40
C VAL A 683 -11.61 26.43 -24.89
N GLY A 684 -11.59 27.56 -24.15
CA GLY A 684 -11.34 27.55 -22.71
C GLY A 684 -10.04 26.83 -22.33
N ASP A 685 -10.12 25.90 -21.39
CA ASP A 685 -9.01 25.05 -20.95
C ASP A 685 -8.70 23.87 -21.90
N SER A 686 -9.61 23.59 -22.85
CA SER A 686 -9.53 22.52 -23.86
C SER A 686 -8.55 22.87 -24.99
N LYS A 687 -7.29 23.08 -24.60
CA LYS A 687 -6.16 23.39 -25.45
C LYS A 687 -6.05 22.37 -26.59
N ARG A 688 -5.95 22.86 -27.83
CA ARG A 688 -5.65 22.03 -28.99
C ARG A 688 -4.18 22.11 -29.33
N ALA A 689 -3.56 20.96 -29.56
CA ALA A 689 -2.24 20.81 -30.15
C ALA A 689 -2.39 20.18 -31.54
N MET A 690 -1.65 20.72 -32.50
CA MET A 690 -1.56 20.18 -33.86
C MET A 690 -0.09 20.13 -34.22
N ASP A 691 0.44 18.91 -34.36
CA ASP A 691 1.85 18.65 -34.56
C ASP A 691 2.06 17.88 -35.87
N GLU A 692 2.97 18.36 -36.70
CA GLU A 692 3.46 17.65 -37.89
C GLU A 692 4.92 17.24 -37.68
N TYR A 693 5.23 15.97 -37.89
CA TYR A 693 6.59 15.42 -37.92
C TYR A 693 6.85 14.85 -39.30
N THR A 694 7.69 15.51 -40.09
CA THR A 694 8.16 14.99 -41.38
C THR A 694 9.60 14.51 -41.24
N SER A 695 9.84 13.26 -41.64
CA SER A 695 11.08 12.52 -41.46
C SER A 695 11.56 11.89 -42.77
N GLN A 696 12.87 11.84 -42.98
CA GLN A 696 13.49 11.04 -44.04
C GLN A 696 13.63 9.58 -43.61
N ILE A 697 13.40 8.69 -44.57
CA ILE A 697 13.61 7.23 -44.46
C ILE A 697 14.45 6.74 -45.66
N MET A 698 14.65 5.43 -45.78
CA MET A 698 15.55 4.85 -46.80
C MET A 698 15.25 5.32 -48.23
N LEU A 699 16.29 5.39 -49.06
CA LEU A 699 16.23 5.69 -50.50
C LEU A 699 15.57 7.05 -50.85
N GLY A 700 15.55 8.01 -49.92
CA GLY A 700 14.91 9.31 -50.13
C GLY A 700 13.39 9.31 -49.93
N GLY A 701 12.81 8.20 -49.47
CA GLY A 701 11.44 8.16 -48.99
C GLY A 701 11.23 9.10 -47.79
N HIS A 702 9.98 9.48 -47.56
CA HIS A 702 9.60 10.32 -46.43
C HIS A 702 8.46 9.67 -45.63
N ASN A 703 8.45 9.90 -44.32
CA ASN A 703 7.36 9.57 -43.41
C ASN A 703 6.83 10.88 -42.78
N THR A 704 5.53 11.10 -42.83
CA THR A 704 4.88 12.27 -42.22
C THR A 704 3.80 11.81 -41.24
N LEU A 705 3.90 12.27 -40.00
CA LEU A 705 2.91 12.04 -38.95
C LEU A 705 2.21 13.36 -38.62
N VAL A 706 0.90 13.44 -38.88
CA VAL A 706 0.05 14.57 -38.50
C VAL A 706 -0.79 14.17 -37.30
N ILE A 707 -0.63 14.91 -36.20
CA ILE A 707 -1.22 14.57 -34.90
C ILE A 707 -2.08 15.74 -34.41
N HIS A 708 -3.36 15.49 -34.15
CA HIS A 708 -4.23 16.41 -33.42
C HIS A 708 -4.50 15.87 -32.01
N ASN A 709 -4.21 16.66 -30.98
CA ASN A 709 -4.37 16.29 -29.58
C ASN A 709 -5.23 17.34 -28.85
N THR A 710 -6.34 16.90 -28.27
CA THR A 710 -7.17 17.70 -27.36
C THR A 710 -6.66 17.49 -25.94
N CYS A 711 -6.10 18.53 -25.35
CA CYS A 711 -5.56 18.56 -24.00
C CYS A 711 -6.46 19.44 -23.12
N GLU A 712 -7.15 18.86 -22.14
CA GLU A 712 -7.68 19.64 -21.02
C GLU A 712 -6.49 19.98 -20.11
N ASP A 713 -5.85 21.12 -20.33
CA ASP A 713 -4.44 21.33 -19.92
C ASP A 713 -4.28 21.34 -18.40
N SER A 714 -5.26 21.85 -17.66
CA SER A 714 -5.27 21.83 -16.19
C SER A 714 -5.47 20.42 -15.62
N LEU A 715 -6.22 19.55 -16.30
CA LEU A 715 -6.36 18.13 -15.91
C LEU A 715 -5.10 17.32 -16.21
N LEU A 716 -4.30 17.74 -17.19
CA LEU A 716 -2.98 17.15 -17.46
C LEU A 716 -1.86 17.76 -16.61
N ALA A 717 -1.98 19.01 -16.16
CA ALA A 717 -0.99 19.68 -15.31
C ALA A 717 -1.16 19.39 -13.81
N THR A 718 -2.40 19.30 -13.33
CA THR A 718 -2.72 19.06 -11.91
C THR A 718 -2.05 17.80 -11.33
N PRO A 719 -2.06 16.63 -12.01
CA PRO A 719 -1.36 15.44 -11.52
C PRO A 719 0.17 15.59 -11.51
N LEU A 720 0.74 16.43 -12.39
CA LEU A 720 2.18 16.70 -12.39
C LEU A 720 2.60 17.60 -11.22
N ILE A 721 1.75 18.53 -10.79
CA ILE A 721 1.96 19.33 -9.57
C ILE A 721 2.02 18.40 -8.34
N LEU A 722 1.11 17.42 -8.29
CA LEU A 722 1.09 16.40 -7.24
C LEU A 722 2.36 15.52 -7.27
N ASP A 723 2.72 14.98 -8.44
CA ASP A 723 3.93 14.17 -8.60
C ASP A 723 5.22 14.96 -8.26
N LEU A 724 5.30 16.23 -8.66
CA LEU A 724 6.42 17.12 -8.38
C LEU A 724 6.61 17.31 -6.87
N ALA A 725 5.52 17.55 -6.13
CA ALA A 725 5.57 17.71 -4.69
C ALA A 725 5.92 16.40 -3.96
N ILE A 726 5.30 15.28 -4.33
CA ILE A 726 5.53 13.98 -3.68
C ILE A 726 6.95 13.45 -3.95
N LEU A 727 7.44 13.54 -5.19
CA LEU A 727 8.81 13.10 -5.50
C LEU A 727 9.86 14.08 -4.98
N GLY A 728 9.56 15.39 -4.92
CA GLY A 728 10.42 16.37 -4.27
C GLY A 728 10.58 16.10 -2.77
N GLU A 729 9.48 15.82 -2.08
CA GLU A 729 9.47 15.40 -0.67
C GLU A 729 10.32 14.14 -0.48
N LEU A 730 10.06 13.08 -1.27
CA LEU A 730 10.78 11.81 -1.19
C LEU A 730 12.29 11.96 -1.43
N CYS A 731 12.71 12.78 -2.39
CA CYS A 731 14.13 13.11 -2.60
C CYS A 731 14.78 13.72 -1.34
N SER A 732 14.02 14.42 -0.49
CA SER A 732 14.53 15.00 0.75
C SER A 732 14.67 14.00 1.91
N ARG A 733 14.25 12.74 1.72
CA ARG A 733 14.38 11.60 2.65
C ARG A 733 15.37 10.53 2.18
N ILE A 734 15.95 10.68 0.99
CA ILE A 734 16.93 9.75 0.40
C ILE A 734 18.33 10.35 0.55
N GLN A 735 19.24 9.56 1.12
CA GLN A 735 20.65 9.88 1.28
C GLN A 735 21.52 8.73 0.75
N ILE A 736 22.73 9.04 0.31
CA ILE A 736 23.71 8.05 -0.14
C ILE A 736 25.05 8.27 0.53
N ARG A 737 25.80 7.18 0.72
CA ARG A 737 27.17 7.18 1.22
C ARG A 737 28.01 6.25 0.35
N ARG A 738 29.27 6.57 0.10
CA ARG A 738 30.22 5.60 -0.48
C ARG A 738 30.76 4.70 0.61
N THR A 739 30.85 3.40 0.36
CA THR A 739 31.41 2.43 1.32
C THR A 739 32.90 2.67 1.55
N GLU A 740 33.61 3.20 0.54
CA GLU A 740 34.99 3.66 0.65
C GLU A 740 35.13 5.19 0.41
N PRO A 741 35.90 5.93 1.24
CA PRO A 741 36.57 5.46 2.46
C PRO A 741 35.58 5.18 3.60
N ALA A 742 35.90 4.17 4.41
CA ALA A 742 35.07 3.78 5.55
C ALA A 742 34.91 4.94 6.55
N GLY A 743 33.68 5.16 7.01
CA GLY A 743 33.34 6.27 7.91
C GLY A 743 32.96 7.59 7.22
N GLY A 744 32.77 7.60 5.90
CA GLY A 744 32.15 8.74 5.20
C GLY A 744 30.75 9.07 5.71
N GLU A 745 30.36 10.34 5.57
CA GLU A 745 29.01 10.82 5.92
C GLU A 745 27.98 10.45 4.84
N PHE A 746 26.70 10.45 5.23
CA PHE A 746 25.60 10.36 4.29
C PHE A 746 25.34 11.74 3.67
N VAL A 747 25.38 11.81 2.34
CA VAL A 747 25.06 13.02 1.59
C VAL A 747 23.65 12.92 0.98
N PRO A 748 22.86 14.00 0.99
CA PRO A 748 21.58 14.04 0.29
C PRO A 748 21.78 14.12 -1.23
N PHE A 749 20.67 14.18 -1.98
CA PHE A 749 20.70 14.72 -3.34
C PHE A 749 21.36 16.11 -3.41
N ARG A 750 21.89 16.49 -4.57
CA ARG A 750 22.24 17.90 -4.83
C ARG A 750 20.98 18.76 -4.84
N SER A 751 21.13 20.04 -4.49
CA SER A 751 20.03 21.03 -4.45
C SER A 751 19.19 21.05 -5.72
N VAL A 752 19.79 20.90 -6.91
CA VAL A 752 19.04 20.74 -8.17
C VAL A 752 18.52 19.29 -8.32
N LEU A 753 17.22 19.09 -8.10
CA LEU A 753 16.56 17.79 -8.21
C LEU A 753 16.24 17.40 -9.66
N SER A 754 17.27 17.12 -10.46
CA SER A 754 17.13 16.67 -11.85
C SER A 754 16.38 15.34 -12.02
N LEU A 755 16.12 14.58 -10.95
CA LEU A 755 15.23 13.42 -10.99
C LEU A 755 13.80 13.78 -11.43
N LEU A 756 13.36 15.02 -11.16
CA LEU A 756 12.03 15.52 -11.52
C LEU A 756 11.89 15.87 -13.02
N SER A 757 12.94 15.67 -13.84
CA SER A 757 12.95 15.96 -15.29
C SER A 757 11.81 15.31 -16.08
N TYR A 758 11.25 14.18 -15.61
CA TYR A 758 10.06 13.55 -16.21
C TYR A 758 8.85 14.50 -16.28
N LEU A 759 8.75 15.43 -15.32
CA LEU A 759 7.60 16.32 -15.10
C LEU A 759 7.83 17.74 -15.69
N CYS A 760 9.06 18.05 -16.11
CA CYS A 760 9.48 19.37 -16.64
C CYS A 760 9.78 19.33 -18.14
N LYS A 761 9.57 20.45 -18.86
CA LYS A 761 9.88 20.58 -20.30
C LYS A 761 11.32 20.97 -20.57
N ALA A 762 11.87 21.86 -19.76
CA ALA A 762 13.25 22.35 -19.86
C ALA A 762 13.94 22.03 -18.52
N PRO A 763 14.48 20.82 -18.34
CA PRO A 763 14.90 20.38 -17.00
C PRO A 763 16.10 21.15 -16.48
N LEU A 764 15.98 21.69 -15.25
CA LEU A 764 17.12 22.20 -14.50
C LEU A 764 18.01 21.02 -14.07
N VAL A 765 19.30 21.09 -14.37
CA VAL A 765 20.29 20.04 -14.05
C VAL A 765 21.49 20.64 -13.30
N PRO A 766 22.18 19.88 -12.42
CA PRO A 766 23.38 20.35 -11.74
C PRO A 766 24.45 20.86 -12.71
N GLN A 767 25.21 21.88 -12.31
CA GLN A 767 26.19 22.53 -13.18
C GLN A 767 27.20 21.51 -13.75
N GLY A 768 27.42 21.56 -15.07
CA GLY A 768 28.33 20.66 -15.79
C GLY A 768 27.76 19.27 -16.11
N THR A 769 26.48 19.00 -15.81
CA THR A 769 25.80 17.74 -16.20
C THR A 769 24.92 17.92 -17.44
N PRO A 770 24.74 16.88 -18.28
CA PRO A 770 23.92 16.98 -19.50
C PRO A 770 22.42 16.96 -19.18
N VAL A 771 21.65 17.74 -19.95
CA VAL A 771 20.19 17.62 -20.00
C VAL A 771 19.82 16.35 -20.77
N VAL A 772 18.80 15.63 -20.31
CA VAL A 772 18.18 14.50 -21.00
C VAL A 772 16.68 14.77 -21.07
N ASN A 773 16.08 14.77 -22.26
CA ASN A 773 14.65 15.04 -22.46
C ASN A 773 13.82 13.78 -22.75
N SER A 774 14.44 12.72 -23.25
CA SER A 774 13.82 11.40 -23.52
C SER A 774 12.95 10.94 -22.34
N LEU A 775 11.65 10.82 -22.58
CA LEU A 775 10.68 10.62 -21.50
C LEU A 775 10.83 9.26 -20.81
N PHE A 776 11.16 8.21 -21.57
CA PHE A 776 11.38 6.88 -21.02
C PHE A 776 12.66 6.82 -20.20
N ARG A 777 13.77 7.40 -20.67
CA ARG A 777 15.02 7.50 -19.88
C ARG A 777 14.80 8.23 -18.55
N GLN A 778 13.96 9.27 -18.54
CA GLN A 778 13.55 9.97 -17.32
C GLN A 778 12.68 9.11 -16.38
N ARG A 779 11.68 8.37 -16.90
CA ARG A 779 10.87 7.45 -16.08
C ARG A 779 11.74 6.32 -15.49
N THR A 780 12.61 5.73 -16.29
CA THR A 780 13.53 4.66 -15.87
C THR A 780 14.53 5.15 -14.82
N ALA A 781 14.94 6.43 -14.83
CA ALA A 781 15.76 7.01 -13.76
C ALA A 781 15.01 7.05 -12.41
N ILE A 782 13.73 7.47 -12.41
CA ILE A 782 12.86 7.41 -11.22
C ILE A 782 12.71 5.96 -10.75
N GLU A 783 12.27 5.07 -11.64
CA GLU A 783 11.99 3.66 -11.34
C GLU A 783 13.23 2.93 -10.79
N ASN A 784 14.41 3.12 -11.37
CA ASN A 784 15.64 2.50 -10.89
C ASN A 784 16.12 3.08 -9.55
N ILE A 785 15.89 4.36 -9.25
CA ILE A 785 16.20 4.93 -7.93
C ILE A 785 15.24 4.38 -6.87
N LEU A 786 13.95 4.28 -7.16
CA LEU A 786 12.97 3.66 -6.24
C LEU A 786 13.30 2.18 -5.99
N ARG A 787 13.69 1.43 -7.02
CA ARG A 787 14.16 0.04 -6.90
C ARG A 787 15.45 -0.08 -6.07
N ALA A 788 16.43 0.80 -6.30
CA ALA A 788 17.66 0.83 -5.52
C ALA A 788 17.41 1.14 -4.02
N CYS A 789 16.44 1.99 -3.70
CA CYS A 789 16.04 2.28 -2.31
C CYS A 789 15.43 1.08 -1.56
N VAL A 790 15.15 -0.04 -2.24
CA VAL A 790 14.73 -1.32 -1.64
C VAL A 790 15.62 -2.50 -2.04
N GLY A 791 16.83 -2.24 -2.56
CA GLY A 791 17.79 -3.29 -2.92
C GLY A 791 17.44 -4.12 -4.16
N LEU A 792 16.54 -3.64 -5.01
CA LEU A 792 16.26 -4.26 -6.30
C LEU A 792 17.18 -3.66 -7.39
N PRO A 793 17.78 -4.49 -8.26
CA PRO A 793 18.63 -4.01 -9.34
C PRO A 793 17.82 -3.31 -10.45
N PRO A 794 18.46 -2.51 -11.32
CA PRO A 794 17.81 -1.96 -12.51
C PRO A 794 17.17 -3.04 -13.40
N LEU A 795 16.06 -2.72 -14.07
CA LEU A 795 15.44 -3.64 -15.03
C LEU A 795 16.32 -3.78 -16.27
N SER A 796 16.68 -5.02 -16.61
CA SER A 796 17.56 -5.33 -17.75
C SER A 796 16.81 -5.74 -19.03
N HIS A 797 15.55 -6.19 -18.88
CA HIS A 797 14.71 -6.76 -19.94
C HIS A 797 15.36 -7.89 -20.77
N MET A 798 16.44 -8.51 -20.26
CA MET A 798 17.16 -9.58 -20.96
C MET A 798 16.37 -10.90 -21.00
N THR A 799 15.48 -11.13 -20.02
CA THR A 799 14.62 -12.31 -19.88
C THR A 799 15.34 -13.64 -20.16
N LEU A 800 16.50 -13.87 -19.52
CA LEU A 800 17.44 -14.93 -19.92
C LEU A 800 16.88 -16.33 -19.62
N GLU A 801 16.15 -16.45 -18.53
CA GLU A 801 15.31 -17.58 -18.10
C GLU A 801 14.22 -17.98 -19.11
N HIS A 802 13.94 -17.15 -20.12
CA HIS A 802 13.04 -17.48 -21.24
C HIS A 802 13.78 -17.64 -22.58
N ARG A 803 15.11 -17.51 -22.59
CA ARG A 803 15.98 -17.61 -23.79
C ARG A 803 17.02 -18.73 -23.69
N PHE A 804 17.30 -19.20 -22.47
CA PHE A 804 18.31 -20.19 -22.14
C PHE A 804 17.81 -21.06 -20.98
N ASP A 805 18.17 -22.35 -20.97
CA ASP A 805 17.87 -23.30 -19.89
C ASP A 805 18.77 -23.01 -18.66
N LEU A 806 18.49 -21.91 -17.95
CA LEU A 806 19.23 -21.48 -16.75
C LEU A 806 18.55 -22.01 -15.47
N PRO A 807 19.30 -22.56 -14.51
CA PRO A 807 18.79 -22.88 -13.18
C PRO A 807 18.58 -21.60 -12.36
N VAL A 808 17.46 -20.92 -12.58
CA VAL A 808 17.08 -19.72 -11.83
C VAL A 808 16.23 -20.14 -10.63
N GLY A 809 16.82 -20.09 -9.43
CA GLY A 809 16.13 -20.38 -8.17
C GLY A 809 16.25 -21.82 -7.68
N GLU A 810 17.48 -22.28 -7.39
CA GLU A 810 17.65 -23.44 -6.49
C GLU A 810 17.30 -23.02 -5.05
N ASN A 811 16.13 -23.45 -4.57
CA ASN A 811 15.82 -23.41 -3.14
C ASN A 811 16.79 -24.32 -2.39
N GLN A 812 17.53 -23.77 -1.42
CA GLN A 812 18.34 -24.56 -0.49
C GLN A 812 17.45 -25.27 0.54
N SER A 813 16.78 -26.33 0.11
CA SER A 813 16.21 -27.36 0.98
C SER A 813 17.03 -28.64 0.82
N GLU A 814 17.84 -28.97 1.82
CA GLU A 814 18.68 -30.18 1.80
C GLU A 814 17.83 -31.47 1.74
N GLY A 815 18.32 -32.49 1.05
CA GLY A 815 17.91 -33.88 1.33
C GLY A 815 16.70 -34.47 0.59
N ALA A 816 16.51 -34.19 -0.70
CA ALA A 816 15.61 -35.00 -1.56
C ALA A 816 16.40 -35.81 -2.60
N GLN A 817 16.15 -37.12 -2.70
CA GLN A 817 16.94 -38.03 -3.55
C GLN A 817 16.55 -37.97 -5.04
N HIS A 818 17.53 -38.17 -5.93
CA HIS A 818 17.32 -38.31 -7.38
C HIS A 818 16.30 -39.43 -7.72
N ILE A 819 15.16 -39.07 -8.31
CA ILE A 819 14.31 -40.00 -9.07
C ILE A 819 14.09 -39.44 -10.49
N ALA A 820 15.03 -39.72 -11.39
CA ALA A 820 14.97 -39.29 -12.79
C ALA A 820 13.99 -40.14 -13.62
N LYS A 821 12.69 -39.82 -13.60
CA LYS A 821 11.72 -40.40 -14.54
C LYS A 821 11.72 -39.65 -15.87
N LYS A 822 12.41 -40.20 -16.88
CA LYS A 822 12.30 -39.75 -18.28
C LYS A 822 10.89 -40.02 -18.83
N ALA A 823 10.02 -39.02 -18.80
CA ALA A 823 8.78 -39.04 -19.56
C ALA A 823 9.08 -38.94 -21.07
N ARG A 824 8.72 -39.97 -21.83
CA ARG A 824 8.97 -40.06 -23.28
C ARG A 824 7.74 -39.54 -24.03
N VAL A 825 7.70 -38.26 -24.34
CA VAL A 825 6.57 -37.66 -25.08
C VAL A 825 6.74 -37.91 -26.58
N ASN A 826 6.04 -38.92 -27.10
CA ASN A 826 5.73 -39.01 -28.52
C ASN A 826 4.46 -38.18 -28.77
N GLY A 827 4.62 -36.92 -29.16
CA GLY A 827 3.52 -36.03 -29.54
C GLY A 827 4.03 -34.94 -30.48
N ALA A 828 3.33 -34.70 -31.58
CA ALA A 828 3.71 -33.66 -32.54
C ALA A 828 3.31 -32.28 -32.00
N VAL A 829 4.28 -31.40 -31.81
CA VAL A 829 4.04 -30.00 -31.41
C VAL A 829 3.67 -29.18 -32.66
N PRO A 830 2.49 -28.54 -32.72
CA PRO A 830 2.23 -27.50 -33.70
C PRO A 830 2.99 -26.23 -33.30
N LEU A 831 3.83 -25.70 -34.20
CA LEU A 831 4.41 -24.37 -34.06
C LEU A 831 3.32 -23.31 -34.23
N ALA A 832 2.73 -22.87 -33.12
CA ALA A 832 1.72 -21.82 -33.09
C ALA A 832 2.37 -20.46 -32.77
N ASN A 833 2.50 -19.61 -33.78
CA ASN A 833 2.54 -18.16 -33.53
C ASN A 833 1.20 -17.74 -32.93
N GLY A 834 1.20 -16.81 -31.97
CA GLY A 834 -0.03 -16.34 -31.33
C GLY A 834 -1.00 -15.72 -32.33
N ILE A 835 -2.23 -16.21 -32.36
CA ILE A 835 -3.36 -15.62 -33.08
C ILE A 835 -4.46 -15.33 -32.07
N SER A 836 -4.90 -14.07 -32.03
CA SER A 836 -6.10 -13.65 -31.30
C SER A 836 -7.31 -13.71 -32.23
N GLU A 837 -8.14 -14.73 -32.09
CA GLU A 837 -9.34 -14.90 -32.92
C GLU A 837 -10.56 -14.14 -32.36
N LYS A 838 -10.69 -12.86 -32.70
CA LYS A 838 -12.00 -12.20 -32.91
C LYS A 838 -11.90 -11.12 -34.00
N CYS A 839 -11.99 -11.56 -35.26
CA CYS A 839 -12.11 -10.70 -36.45
C CYS A 839 -13.26 -11.20 -37.35
N ASN A 840 -14.38 -10.48 -37.39
CA ASN A 840 -15.53 -10.82 -38.24
C ASN A 840 -15.22 -10.52 -39.72
N GLY A 841 -14.70 -11.52 -40.44
CA GLY A 841 -14.44 -11.45 -41.87
C GLY A 841 -15.62 -11.92 -42.72
N VAL A 842 -16.45 -11.00 -43.22
CA VAL A 842 -17.38 -11.31 -44.32
C VAL A 842 -16.57 -11.48 -45.60
N HIS A 843 -16.66 -12.65 -46.22
CA HIS A 843 -15.92 -13.00 -47.43
C HIS A 843 -16.86 -13.32 -48.60
N ASN A 844 -16.53 -12.84 -49.80
CA ASN A 844 -16.81 -13.50 -51.10
C ASN A 844 -16.25 -12.66 -52.25
N GLY A 845 -15.59 -13.29 -53.24
CA GLY A 845 -15.08 -12.60 -54.43
C GLY A 845 -13.88 -13.24 -55.13
N ASP A 846 -13.99 -14.52 -55.53
CA ASP A 846 -12.93 -15.22 -56.28
C ASP A 846 -12.61 -14.59 -57.64
N ALA A 847 -11.30 -14.46 -57.96
CA ALA A 847 -10.82 -14.23 -59.32
C ALA A 847 -9.36 -14.70 -59.55
N HIS A 848 -9.22 -15.94 -60.05
CA HIS A 848 -8.14 -16.52 -60.87
C HIS A 848 -6.69 -15.96 -60.84
N ARG A 849 -5.73 -16.89 -60.67
CA ARG A 849 -4.35 -16.76 -61.18
C ARG A 849 -4.29 -16.74 -62.72
N SER A 850 -3.36 -15.96 -63.27
CA SER A 850 -2.71 -16.20 -64.56
C SER A 850 -1.22 -15.83 -64.48
N GLU A 851 -0.42 -16.24 -65.48
CA GLU A 851 1.05 -16.32 -65.36
C GLU A 851 1.84 -15.12 -65.91
N LYS A 852 3.16 -15.15 -65.61
CA LYS A 852 4.25 -14.30 -66.09
C LYS A 852 4.13 -13.83 -67.56
N VAL A 853 4.45 -12.56 -67.81
CA VAL A 853 5.29 -12.12 -68.95
C VAL A 853 6.28 -11.05 -68.42
N SER A 854 7.42 -10.88 -69.10
CA SER A 854 8.50 -9.96 -68.74
C SER A 854 8.32 -8.53 -69.26
N SER A 855 9.21 -7.64 -68.78
CA SER A 855 9.74 -6.46 -69.46
C SER A 855 8.76 -5.40 -69.98
N HIS A 856 8.80 -4.22 -69.36
CA HIS A 856 9.67 -3.20 -69.95
C HIS A 856 10.39 -2.34 -68.89
#